data_AF-A0A7J5V308-F1
#
_entry.id   AF-A0A7J5V308-F1
#
_cell.length_a   1.000
_cell.length_b   1.000
_cell.length_c   1.000
_cell.angle_alpha   90.00
_cell.angle_beta   90.00
_cell.angle_gamma   90.00
#
_symmetry.space_group_name_H-M   'P 1'
#
loop_
_entity.id
_entity.type
_entity.pdbx_description
1 polymer ?
#
loop_
_entity_poly.entity_id
_entity_poly.type
_entity_poly.pdbx_seq_one_letter_code
_entity_poly.pdbx_strand_id
1 'polypeptide(L)'
;MKRISLLIIIINFVLFTFGQAPSKFNYQVVARDASGNLIANQNVSFLISIVKGWEGGPTIYIESHTVTTNPFGQASLIVGNGNVLLGSFSDIDWGLNSFYIKTGLDPTGGTMYNGMGTAQLLSVPYALYANTSGQGGGGTSYTAGTGIDITGQVINNTMPNATHSGDAVGGTALTVVRLQGMDVSPAAPATGQVLKWSGSSWAPGSDEVSGGGVGTIPAGNNKNTLRHDGTGWVASSLLTNTGERIGIGTEWPYYQLEITQNFALPASTPNAGNIYKNNELFLHSSGYESLFIGKLSGNLSTTGQDNTGFGNNSLRGMGSGQSNTGIGRSALANTVNSNNNTATGAFSLQMNQSGSDNTAVGAASLIWNVSGSNNTALGSYTLFATTASFNTAIGSSSMQMNASGTHNSALGYRSAYFLYDGNRNTAAGYRAMYNNYSASDNTAIGNDAMFYTTSPENTAIGSKAMYNNTTGLQQVAIGFRALDLNTTGTRNTTVGAFSLINNENGNDNAALGNNALRNNAAGNQNVGIGNDAGWNSVGSMNTFVGYNATPSPITPDLTNAAAIGANAKVNSNNKMVLGNSNVTSVGGYASWTNYSDKRLKENIHYQKDAGLSFILKLKTASYNYIEDQNKLRRDGLIAQDVEKALKELNLEFSALMQDDDPDQTLNLSYEVFVIPLINAVQELQGQIETLHGVVENQEAALHNMTKLIEELSGKVGKLQESSKDDKQNSMHSNATMQNQSEN
;
A
#
# COMPACT_ATOMS: atom_id res chain seq x y z
N MET A 1 30.19 49.06 4.37
CA MET A 1 31.47 48.88 5.11
C MET A 1 31.95 47.43 5.17
N LYS A 2 31.13 46.43 5.55
CA LYS A 2 31.57 45.01 5.65
C LYS A 2 32.14 44.39 4.37
N ARG A 3 31.72 44.81 3.17
CA ARG A 3 32.22 44.27 1.89
C ARG A 3 33.61 44.82 1.48
N ILE A 4 33.99 46.01 1.95
CA ILE A 4 35.29 46.61 1.65
C ILE A 4 36.36 46.06 2.60
N SER A 5 36.02 45.81 3.87
CA SER A 5 36.92 45.17 4.83
C SER A 5 37.30 43.75 4.43
N LEU A 6 36.38 42.97 3.85
CA LEU A 6 36.67 41.62 3.36
C LEU A 6 37.65 41.64 2.16
N LEU A 7 37.51 42.62 1.27
CA LEU A 7 38.39 42.79 0.11
C LEU A 7 39.83 43.14 0.55
N ILE A 8 39.98 44.01 1.55
CA ILE A 8 41.29 44.42 2.08
C ILE A 8 41.99 43.27 2.83
N ILE A 9 41.23 42.40 3.51
CA ILE A 9 41.77 41.20 4.17
C ILE A 9 42.23 40.17 3.13
N ILE A 10 41.48 39.97 2.06
CA ILE A 10 41.86 39.04 0.97
C ILE A 10 43.11 39.54 0.25
N ILE A 11 43.24 40.85 0.00
CA ILE A 11 44.41 41.42 -0.66
C ILE A 11 45.68 41.32 0.23
N ASN A 12 45.56 41.46 1.55
CA ASN A 12 46.71 41.30 2.45
C ASN A 12 47.15 39.82 2.63
N PHE A 13 46.26 38.85 2.44
CA PHE A 13 46.59 37.43 2.58
C PHE A 13 47.37 36.85 1.39
N VAL A 14 47.35 37.53 0.24
CA VAL A 14 48.03 37.08 -1.00
C VAL A 14 49.49 37.59 -1.08
N LEU A 15 49.92 38.50 -0.20
CA LEU A 15 51.23 39.15 -0.30
C LEU A 15 52.37 38.49 0.52
N PHE A 16 52.12 37.36 1.21
CA PHE A 16 53.13 36.73 2.08
C PHE A 16 53.27 35.20 1.96
N THR A 17 53.02 34.61 0.79
CA THR A 17 53.29 33.19 0.55
C THR A 17 54.49 33.00 -0.39
N PHE A 18 55.67 32.79 0.20
CA PHE A 18 56.80 32.21 -0.53
C PHE A 18 56.73 30.68 -0.40
N GLY A 19 56.45 29.98 -1.49
CA GLY A 19 56.59 28.53 -1.53
C GLY A 19 58.07 28.15 -1.60
N GLN A 20 58.63 27.58 -0.54
CA GLN A 20 59.92 26.88 -0.63
C GLN A 20 59.67 25.48 -1.17
N ALA A 21 60.33 25.12 -2.27
CA ALA A 21 60.32 23.76 -2.79
C ALA A 21 60.98 22.84 -1.74
N PRO A 22 60.30 21.81 -1.23
CA PRO A 22 60.90 20.92 -0.24
C PRO A 22 62.08 20.16 -0.86
N SER A 23 63.27 20.29 -0.27
CA SER A 23 64.51 19.60 -0.68
C SER A 23 64.48 18.10 -0.34
N LYS A 24 63.50 17.37 -0.89
CA LYS A 24 63.33 15.92 -0.71
C LYS A 24 62.38 15.34 -1.77
N PHE A 25 62.47 14.05 -2.05
CA PHE A 25 61.57 13.37 -2.99
C PHE A 25 61.22 11.95 -2.54
N ASN A 26 60.08 11.42 -3.00
CA ASN A 26 59.65 10.06 -2.68
C ASN A 26 60.39 9.04 -3.56
N TYR A 27 60.83 7.93 -2.97
CA TYR A 27 61.51 6.84 -3.65
C TYR A 27 60.97 5.49 -3.15
N GLN A 28 60.63 4.58 -4.06
CA GLN A 28 60.11 3.26 -3.71
C GLN A 28 61.07 2.17 -4.15
N VAL A 29 61.25 1.18 -3.28
CA VAL A 29 62.17 0.06 -3.49
C VAL A 29 61.49 -1.24 -3.08
N VAL A 30 61.91 -2.35 -3.68
CA VAL A 30 61.46 -3.70 -3.33
C VAL A 30 62.65 -4.48 -2.80
N ALA A 31 62.63 -4.81 -1.50
CA ALA A 31 63.65 -5.60 -0.84
C ALA A 31 63.59 -7.06 -1.29
N ARG A 32 64.73 -7.57 -1.75
CA ARG A 32 64.93 -8.99 -2.09
C ARG A 32 66.16 -9.53 -1.38
N ASP A 33 66.11 -10.80 -1.00
CA ASP A 33 67.27 -11.49 -0.48
C ASP A 33 68.28 -11.84 -1.59
N ALA A 34 69.44 -12.38 -1.24
CA ALA A 34 70.47 -12.78 -2.20
C ALA A 34 70.03 -13.88 -3.19
N SER A 35 68.92 -14.57 -2.91
CA SER A 35 68.31 -15.59 -3.79
C SER A 35 67.18 -15.00 -4.67
N GLY A 36 66.89 -13.71 -4.55
CA GLY A 36 65.84 -13.01 -5.31
C GLY A 36 64.43 -13.08 -4.70
N ASN A 37 64.27 -13.71 -3.54
CA ASN A 37 62.97 -13.79 -2.85
C ASN A 37 62.62 -12.46 -2.19
N LEU A 38 61.33 -12.15 -2.08
CA LEU A 38 60.85 -10.93 -1.44
C LEU A 38 61.08 -10.97 0.08
N ILE A 39 61.61 -9.89 0.64
CA ILE A 39 61.74 -9.71 2.09
C ILE A 39 60.50 -8.97 2.57
N ALA A 40 59.44 -9.70 2.91
CA ALA A 40 58.13 -9.16 3.27
C ALA A 40 57.97 -8.96 4.79
N ASN A 41 57.29 -7.87 5.19
CA ASN A 41 56.94 -7.56 6.59
C ASN A 41 58.12 -7.58 7.58
N GLN A 42 59.31 -7.20 7.13
CA GLN A 42 60.54 -7.24 7.94
C GLN A 42 61.18 -5.86 8.02
N ASN A 43 61.81 -5.56 9.16
CA ASN A 43 62.59 -4.35 9.33
C ASN A 43 63.91 -4.48 8.56
N VAL A 44 64.14 -3.59 7.60
CA VAL A 44 65.32 -3.56 6.74
C VAL A 44 65.92 -2.17 6.73
N SER A 45 67.21 -2.07 6.39
CA SER A 45 67.89 -0.77 6.25
C SER A 45 68.30 -0.54 4.81
N PHE A 46 67.96 0.62 4.26
CA PHE A 46 68.38 1.05 2.94
C PHE A 46 69.43 2.14 3.04
N LEU A 47 70.48 2.02 2.23
CA LEU A 47 71.48 3.05 2.00
C LEU A 47 71.23 3.69 0.64
N ILE A 48 70.94 4.98 0.62
CA ILE A 48 70.72 5.75 -0.59
C ILE A 48 71.95 6.61 -0.85
N SER A 49 72.53 6.48 -2.04
CA SER A 49 73.68 7.26 -2.48
C SER A 49 73.36 8.00 -3.77
N ILE A 50 73.66 9.31 -3.84
CA ILE A 50 73.56 10.09 -5.06
C ILE A 50 74.94 10.20 -5.70
N VAL A 51 75.02 9.72 -6.94
CA VAL A 51 76.23 9.66 -7.75
C VAL A 51 76.13 10.68 -8.89
N LYS A 52 77.20 11.44 -9.10
CA LYS A 52 77.25 12.55 -10.06
C LYS A 52 77.90 12.14 -11.39
N GLY A 53 77.27 12.51 -12.51
CA GLY A 53 77.80 12.43 -13.88
C GLY A 53 77.44 11.15 -14.62
N TRP A 54 77.85 9.99 -14.09
CA TRP A 54 77.65 8.66 -14.68
C TRP A 54 77.57 7.59 -13.58
N GLU A 55 77.20 6.35 -13.91
CA GLU A 55 76.87 5.29 -12.93
C GLU A 55 77.99 4.99 -11.89
N GLY A 56 79.25 5.16 -12.26
CA GLY A 56 80.42 4.99 -11.37
C GLY A 56 81.13 6.29 -10.98
N GLY A 57 80.47 7.44 -11.13
CA GLY A 57 81.01 8.73 -10.75
C GLY A 57 81.22 8.90 -9.24
N PRO A 58 81.70 10.08 -8.78
CA PRO A 58 81.85 10.34 -7.35
C PRO A 58 80.47 10.36 -6.66
N THR A 59 80.39 9.70 -5.50
CA THR A 59 79.22 9.80 -4.61
C THR A 59 79.28 11.11 -3.84
N ILE A 60 78.25 11.94 -3.98
CA ILE A 60 78.21 13.29 -3.42
C ILE A 60 77.28 13.42 -2.21
N TYR A 61 76.37 12.45 -2.03
CA TYR A 61 75.45 12.41 -0.91
C TYR A 61 75.12 10.97 -0.54
N ILE A 62 75.06 10.66 0.76
CA ILE A 62 74.68 9.36 1.30
C ILE A 62 73.76 9.58 2.50
N GLU A 63 72.67 8.83 2.54
CA GLU A 63 71.79 8.73 3.72
C GLU A 63 71.31 7.29 3.94
N SER A 64 70.90 7.00 5.17
CA SER A 64 70.35 5.69 5.56
C SER A 64 68.91 5.82 6.05
N HIS A 65 68.11 4.79 5.79
CA HIS A 65 66.70 4.68 6.18
C HIS A 65 66.43 3.30 6.76
N THR A 66 65.88 3.22 7.97
CA THR A 66 65.42 1.96 8.56
C THR A 66 63.90 1.93 8.51
N VAL A 67 63.34 0.96 7.78
CA VAL A 67 61.91 0.87 7.48
C VAL A 67 61.44 -0.58 7.46
N THR A 68 60.17 -0.81 7.76
CA THR A 68 59.53 -2.13 7.62
C THR A 68 58.93 -2.27 6.22
N THR A 69 59.26 -3.34 5.50
CA THR A 69 58.65 -3.65 4.19
C THR A 69 57.21 -4.11 4.34
N ASN A 70 56.40 -3.94 3.29
CA ASN A 70 55.03 -4.47 3.25
C ASN A 70 55.01 -5.96 2.81
N PRO A 71 53.83 -6.60 2.70
CA PRO A 71 53.72 -8.01 2.29
C PRO A 71 54.29 -8.34 0.90
N PHE A 72 54.53 -7.33 0.07
CA PHE A 72 55.13 -7.46 -1.26
C PHE A 72 56.63 -7.12 -1.26
N GLY A 73 57.25 -7.00 -0.09
CA GLY A 73 58.65 -6.62 0.07
C GLY A 73 58.94 -5.15 -0.31
N GLN A 74 57.91 -4.33 -0.50
CA GLN A 74 58.07 -2.93 -0.92
C GLN A 74 58.23 -2.01 0.30
N ALA A 75 59.10 -1.02 0.18
CA ALA A 75 59.26 0.08 1.12
C ALA A 75 59.19 1.44 0.40
N SER A 76 58.62 2.44 1.07
CA SER A 76 58.59 3.84 0.59
C SER A 76 59.51 4.68 1.46
N LEU A 77 60.44 5.37 0.80
CA LEU A 77 61.46 6.22 1.39
C LEU A 77 61.23 7.66 0.95
N ILE A 78 61.64 8.62 1.77
CA ILE A 78 61.67 10.03 1.41
C ILE A 78 63.14 10.45 1.38
N VAL A 79 63.71 10.52 0.18
CA VAL A 79 65.12 10.84 -0.02
C VAL A 79 65.36 12.31 0.32
N GLY A 80 66.36 12.59 1.15
CA GLY A 80 66.60 13.92 1.76
C GLY A 80 65.99 14.09 3.15
N ASN A 81 65.40 13.04 3.72
CA ASN A 81 64.84 13.02 5.08
C ASN A 81 65.35 11.82 5.91
N GLY A 82 66.41 11.14 5.43
CA GLY A 82 67.04 10.02 6.12
C GLY A 82 68.11 10.47 7.11
N ASN A 83 68.81 9.51 7.72
CA ASN A 83 69.99 9.82 8.53
C ASN A 83 71.21 9.99 7.62
N VAL A 84 71.70 11.22 7.50
CA VAL A 84 72.77 11.60 6.56
C VAL A 84 74.12 11.06 7.03
N LEU A 85 74.83 10.38 6.12
CA LEU A 85 76.14 9.79 6.36
C LEU A 85 77.26 10.52 5.60
N LEU A 86 76.93 11.20 4.49
CA LEU A 86 77.87 11.99 3.71
C LEU A 86 77.14 13.11 2.92
N GLY A 87 77.72 14.31 2.88
CA GLY A 87 77.22 15.43 2.07
C GLY A 87 76.02 16.15 2.68
N SER A 88 75.45 17.09 1.92
CA SER A 88 74.23 17.83 2.25
C SER A 88 73.28 17.81 1.05
N PHE A 89 72.02 17.44 1.26
CA PHE A 89 71.06 17.30 0.16
C PHE A 89 70.68 18.64 -0.46
N SER A 90 70.70 19.73 0.32
CA SER A 90 70.42 21.10 -0.15
C SER A 90 71.50 21.64 -1.09
N ASP A 91 72.71 21.09 -1.03
CA ASP A 91 73.88 21.60 -1.74
C ASP A 91 74.09 20.88 -3.08
N ILE A 92 73.24 19.90 -3.40
CA ILE A 92 73.28 19.18 -4.67
C ILE A 92 72.72 20.11 -5.75
N ASP A 93 73.59 20.55 -6.66
CA ASP A 93 73.20 21.29 -7.86
C ASP A 93 72.61 20.34 -8.91
N TRP A 94 71.29 20.16 -8.85
CA TRP A 94 70.51 19.30 -9.74
C TRP A 94 70.49 19.76 -11.21
N GLY A 95 70.98 20.96 -11.54
CA GLY A 95 70.87 21.56 -12.88
C GLY A 95 72.04 21.30 -13.83
N LEU A 96 73.23 21.04 -13.32
CA LEU A 96 74.46 21.02 -14.14
C LEU A 96 74.93 19.63 -14.58
N ASN A 97 74.40 18.55 -13.99
CA ASN A 97 74.91 17.19 -14.24
C ASN A 97 73.77 16.16 -14.24
N SER A 98 74.00 15.02 -14.90
CA SER A 98 73.17 13.82 -14.69
C SER A 98 73.45 13.25 -13.31
N PHE A 99 72.40 12.84 -12.59
CA PHE A 99 72.53 12.19 -11.29
C PHE A 99 71.99 10.78 -11.33
N TYR A 100 72.58 9.91 -10.53
CA TYR A 100 72.20 8.52 -10.41
C TYR A 100 71.94 8.21 -8.93
N ILE A 101 70.90 7.44 -8.65
CA ILE A 101 70.60 6.91 -7.32
C ILE A 101 71.11 5.48 -7.24
N LYS A 102 72.03 5.22 -6.32
CA LYS A 102 72.52 3.89 -5.99
C LYS A 102 71.90 3.46 -4.68
N THR A 103 71.28 2.28 -4.68
CA THR A 103 70.56 1.74 -3.54
C THR A 103 71.30 0.54 -2.98
N GLY A 104 71.52 0.52 -1.68
CA GLY A 104 72.01 -0.64 -0.93
C GLY A 104 70.99 -1.12 0.09
N LEU A 105 70.98 -2.41 0.40
CA LEU A 105 70.08 -3.04 1.38
C LEU A 105 70.86 -3.89 2.38
N ASP A 106 70.58 -3.66 3.65
CA ASP A 106 70.86 -4.60 4.72
C ASP A 106 69.54 -5.30 5.09
N PRO A 107 69.38 -6.59 4.76
CA PRO A 107 68.14 -7.34 4.99
C PRO A 107 67.85 -7.58 6.48
N THR A 108 68.81 -7.32 7.37
CA THR A 108 68.65 -7.47 8.83
C THR A 108 68.39 -6.16 9.55
N GLY A 109 68.37 -5.03 8.82
CA GLY A 109 68.20 -3.70 9.42
C GLY A 109 69.48 -3.11 10.02
N GLY A 110 70.64 -3.71 9.74
CA GLY A 110 71.95 -3.25 10.19
C GLY A 110 72.61 -2.22 9.25
N THR A 111 73.94 -2.15 9.29
CA THR A 111 74.78 -1.20 8.51
C THR A 111 75.63 -1.88 7.44
N MET A 112 75.39 -3.16 7.12
CA MET A 112 76.12 -3.94 6.12
C MET A 112 75.31 -4.03 4.83
N TYR A 113 75.49 -3.05 3.94
CA TYR A 113 74.66 -2.87 2.77
C TYR A 113 75.16 -3.63 1.53
N ASN A 114 74.30 -4.48 0.95
CA ASN A 114 74.51 -5.09 -0.36
C ASN A 114 73.90 -4.22 -1.47
N GLY A 115 74.61 -4.04 -2.58
CA GLY A 115 74.13 -3.21 -3.70
C GLY A 115 72.91 -3.82 -4.40
N MET A 116 71.85 -3.03 -4.58
CA MET A 116 70.60 -3.41 -5.26
C MET A 116 70.48 -2.88 -6.68
N GLY A 117 71.44 -2.07 -7.12
CA GLY A 117 71.48 -1.45 -8.45
C GLY A 117 71.60 0.07 -8.40
N THR A 118 71.87 0.64 -9.56
CA THR A 118 71.99 2.09 -9.77
C THR A 118 71.04 2.50 -10.88
N ALA A 119 70.29 3.59 -10.70
CA ALA A 119 69.36 4.12 -11.70
C ALA A 119 69.60 5.61 -11.92
N GLN A 120 69.48 6.09 -13.16
CA GLN A 120 69.57 7.53 -13.44
C GLN A 120 68.32 8.24 -12.91
N LEU A 121 68.52 9.36 -12.22
CA LEU A 121 67.45 10.29 -11.87
C LEU A 121 67.17 11.19 -13.08
N LEU A 122 66.00 11.02 -13.69
CA LEU A 122 65.55 11.84 -14.81
C LEU A 122 64.71 13.01 -14.29
N SER A 123 65.03 14.23 -14.74
CA SER A 123 64.29 15.43 -14.37
C SER A 123 62.86 15.41 -14.94
N VAL A 124 61.87 15.80 -14.14
CA VAL A 124 60.46 15.87 -14.57
C VAL A 124 60.26 17.07 -15.51
N PRO A 125 59.40 17.00 -16.55
CA PRO A 125 59.26 18.05 -17.58
C PRO A 125 58.84 19.45 -17.10
N TYR A 126 58.50 19.65 -15.83
CA TYR A 126 58.15 20.95 -15.23
C TYR A 126 59.27 21.56 -14.36
N ALA A 127 60.43 20.91 -14.22
CA ALA A 127 61.59 21.42 -13.48
C ALA A 127 62.65 22.10 -14.38
N LEU A 128 62.46 22.13 -15.71
CA LEU A 128 63.37 22.78 -16.66
C LEU A 128 63.06 24.27 -16.95
N TYR A 129 61.96 24.80 -16.41
CA TYR A 129 61.56 26.21 -16.59
C TYR A 129 61.62 27.05 -15.29
N ALA A 130 62.14 26.50 -14.19
CA ALA A 130 62.21 27.18 -12.90
C ALA A 130 63.64 27.28 -12.32
N ASN A 131 64.67 27.33 -13.17
CA ASN A 131 66.06 27.60 -12.75
C ASN A 131 66.82 28.61 -13.65
N THR A 132 66.12 29.50 -14.35
CA THR A 132 66.76 30.58 -15.14
C THR A 132 66.18 31.98 -14.90
N SER A 133 65.46 32.18 -13.79
CA SER A 133 64.98 33.51 -13.38
C SER A 133 65.36 33.85 -11.93
N GLY A 134 66.66 33.89 -11.65
CA GLY A 134 67.16 34.48 -10.41
C GLY A 134 68.68 34.40 -10.27
N GLN A 135 69.36 35.55 -10.35
CA GLN A 135 70.81 35.79 -10.18
C GLN A 135 71.62 35.49 -11.46
N GLY A 136 72.36 36.40 -12.12
CA GLY A 136 72.91 37.66 -11.66
C GLY A 136 74.41 37.54 -11.33
N GLY A 137 75.26 37.38 -12.35
CA GLY A 137 76.66 37.84 -12.31
C GLY A 137 77.77 36.85 -11.94
N GLY A 138 78.71 36.68 -12.88
CA GLY A 138 80.16 36.74 -12.60
C GLY A 138 80.92 35.42 -12.41
N GLY A 139 81.99 35.25 -13.22
CA GLY A 139 83.14 34.42 -12.84
C GLY A 139 83.75 33.57 -13.95
N THR A 140 84.50 34.19 -14.87
CA THR A 140 85.38 33.50 -15.83
C THR A 140 86.71 33.09 -15.16
N SER A 141 87.32 32.01 -15.62
CA SER A 141 88.76 31.77 -15.49
C SER A 141 89.27 31.19 -16.81
N TYR A 142 90.07 31.98 -17.53
CA TYR A 142 90.78 31.58 -18.74
C TYR A 142 92.27 31.43 -18.43
N THR A 143 92.86 30.31 -18.79
CA THR A 143 94.30 30.06 -18.70
C THR A 143 94.96 30.49 -20.01
N ALA A 144 95.96 31.39 -19.96
CA ALA A 144 96.64 31.91 -21.14
C ALA A 144 97.52 30.83 -21.81
N GLY A 145 97.35 30.68 -23.13
CA GLY A 145 98.26 29.89 -23.99
C GLY A 145 99.37 30.77 -24.57
N THR A 146 100.48 30.14 -24.98
CA THR A 146 101.66 30.80 -25.57
C THR A 146 101.29 31.79 -26.68
N GLY A 147 101.67 33.07 -26.51
CA GLY A 147 101.50 34.14 -27.50
C GLY A 147 100.53 35.27 -27.10
N ILE A 148 99.84 35.14 -25.96
CA ILE A 148 98.93 36.15 -25.41
C ILE A 148 99.34 36.44 -23.97
N ASP A 149 99.56 37.72 -23.64
CA ASP A 149 99.79 38.17 -22.26
C ASP A 149 98.55 38.90 -21.74
N ILE A 150 98.14 38.57 -20.50
CA ILE A 150 96.97 39.13 -19.84
C ILE A 150 97.45 39.81 -18.56
N THR A 151 97.56 41.15 -18.59
CA THR A 151 97.88 41.97 -17.42
C THR A 151 96.68 42.85 -17.08
N GLY A 152 95.93 42.46 -16.04
CA GLY A 152 94.71 43.16 -15.63
C GLY A 152 93.54 42.95 -16.61
N GLN A 153 92.85 44.01 -16.99
CA GLN A 153 91.71 43.98 -17.93
C GLN A 153 92.11 44.18 -19.40
N VAL A 154 93.42 44.11 -19.73
CA VAL A 154 93.94 44.34 -21.08
C VAL A 154 94.49 43.03 -21.64
N ILE A 155 94.07 42.68 -22.86
CA ILE A 155 94.61 41.56 -23.64
C ILE A 155 95.58 42.14 -24.67
N ASN A 156 96.88 41.84 -24.54
CA ASN A 156 97.90 42.27 -25.49
C ASN A 156 98.35 41.09 -26.37
N ASN A 157 98.18 41.24 -27.69
CA ASN A 157 98.75 40.31 -28.67
C ASN A 157 100.24 40.61 -28.85
N THR A 158 101.10 39.71 -28.39
CA THR A 158 102.56 39.86 -28.47
C THR A 158 103.20 39.39 -29.79
N MET A 159 102.42 38.91 -30.78
CA MET A 159 102.93 38.59 -32.13
C MET A 159 101.97 39.07 -33.25
N PRO A 160 102.06 40.33 -33.70
CA PRO A 160 101.09 40.89 -34.65
C PRO A 160 101.35 40.59 -36.13
N ASN A 161 102.28 39.71 -36.51
CA ASN A 161 102.66 39.54 -37.94
C ASN A 161 103.35 38.19 -38.26
N ALA A 162 102.83 37.07 -37.75
CA ALA A 162 103.26 35.76 -38.25
C ALA A 162 102.53 35.46 -39.57
N THR A 163 103.25 35.27 -40.67
CA THR A 163 102.69 34.79 -41.94
C THR A 163 101.94 33.48 -41.73
N HIS A 164 100.64 33.47 -42.00
CA HIS A 164 99.80 32.27 -41.89
C HIS A 164 99.96 31.42 -43.16
N SER A 165 100.33 30.14 -42.99
CA SER A 165 100.33 29.12 -44.04
C SER A 165 99.34 28.03 -43.68
N GLY A 166 98.39 27.71 -44.56
CA GLY A 166 97.35 26.70 -44.33
C GLY A 166 96.03 27.09 -44.99
N ASP A 167 94.93 26.91 -44.28
CA ASP A 167 93.57 27.11 -44.78
C ASP A 167 93.19 28.59 -45.01
N ALA A 168 93.99 29.53 -44.52
CA ALA A 168 93.92 30.94 -44.86
C ALA A 168 95.32 31.46 -45.25
N VAL A 169 95.37 32.32 -46.27
CA VAL A 169 96.60 32.96 -46.76
C VAL A 169 96.43 34.48 -46.76
N GLY A 170 97.52 35.21 -46.53
CA GLY A 170 97.56 36.68 -46.50
C GLY A 170 98.18 37.24 -45.21
N GLY A 171 98.61 38.50 -45.25
CA GLY A 171 99.23 39.20 -44.12
C GLY A 171 98.30 40.20 -43.45
N THR A 172 97.78 41.17 -44.20
CA THR A 172 96.94 42.27 -43.67
C THR A 172 95.43 42.06 -43.86
N ALA A 173 95.04 41.20 -44.81
CA ALA A 173 93.70 40.68 -44.97
C ALA A 173 93.83 39.17 -45.21
N LEU A 174 93.24 38.36 -44.34
CA LEU A 174 93.26 36.91 -44.46
C LEU A 174 92.15 36.48 -45.43
N THR A 175 92.51 35.77 -46.48
CA THR A 175 91.54 35.08 -47.35
C THR A 175 91.58 33.59 -47.03
N VAL A 176 90.43 33.04 -46.63
CA VAL A 176 90.26 31.60 -46.47
C VAL A 176 90.25 30.99 -47.87
N VAL A 177 91.33 30.31 -48.23
CA VAL A 177 91.48 29.64 -49.53
C VAL A 177 91.16 28.15 -49.45
N ARG A 178 91.15 27.59 -48.23
CA ARG A 178 90.74 26.21 -47.96
C ARG A 178 89.92 26.12 -46.68
N LEU A 179 89.12 25.09 -46.55
CA LEU A 179 88.38 24.73 -45.33
C LEU A 179 88.58 23.24 -45.09
N GLN A 180 89.29 22.90 -44.00
CA GLN A 180 89.74 21.54 -43.68
C GLN A 180 90.65 20.94 -44.76
N GLY A 181 91.59 21.73 -45.29
CA GLY A 181 92.52 21.31 -46.35
C GLY A 181 91.90 21.17 -47.75
N MET A 182 90.60 21.44 -47.90
CA MET A 182 89.90 21.39 -49.19
C MET A 182 89.66 22.80 -49.75
N ASP A 183 89.86 22.98 -51.05
CA ASP A 183 89.79 24.31 -51.70
C ASP A 183 88.41 24.98 -51.54
N VAL A 184 88.39 26.29 -51.30
CA VAL A 184 87.19 27.13 -51.28
C VAL A 184 87.08 27.85 -52.62
N SER A 185 85.91 27.80 -53.23
CA SER A 185 85.65 28.46 -54.51
C SER A 185 85.78 29.99 -54.35
N PRO A 186 86.42 30.69 -55.31
CA PRO A 186 86.50 32.15 -55.30
C PRO A 186 85.17 32.83 -55.65
N ALA A 187 84.12 32.07 -55.97
CA ALA A 187 82.80 32.62 -56.28
C ALA A 187 82.12 33.22 -55.03
N ALA A 188 81.72 34.48 -55.11
CA ALA A 188 81.01 35.14 -54.02
C ALA A 188 79.60 34.55 -53.84
N PRO A 189 79.17 34.22 -52.60
CA PRO A 189 77.81 33.74 -52.34
C PRO A 189 76.77 34.81 -52.63
N ALA A 190 75.64 34.43 -53.23
CA ALA A 190 74.46 35.28 -53.28
C ALA A 190 73.77 35.34 -51.91
N THR A 191 72.97 36.38 -51.67
CA THR A 191 72.17 36.51 -50.44
C THR A 191 71.33 35.26 -50.21
N GLY A 192 71.54 34.58 -49.07
CA GLY A 192 70.82 33.36 -48.67
C GLY A 192 71.49 32.03 -49.06
N GLN A 193 72.70 32.06 -49.62
CA GLN A 193 73.48 30.83 -49.88
C GLN A 193 74.45 30.52 -48.74
N VAL A 194 74.70 29.23 -48.51
CA VAL A 194 75.70 28.71 -47.57
C VAL A 194 76.80 27.96 -48.34
N LEU A 195 78.01 27.88 -47.79
CA LEU A 195 79.08 27.07 -48.40
C LEU A 195 78.75 25.58 -48.26
N LYS A 196 78.63 24.88 -49.39
CA LYS A 196 78.43 23.42 -49.47
C LYS A 196 79.61 22.78 -50.21
N TRP A 197 79.97 21.57 -49.81
CA TRP A 197 80.98 20.79 -50.51
C TRP A 197 80.43 20.31 -51.86
N SER A 198 81.07 20.73 -52.97
CA SER A 198 80.63 20.38 -54.33
C SER A 198 81.18 19.04 -54.85
N GLY A 199 81.99 18.35 -54.04
CA GLY A 199 82.78 17.19 -54.48
C GLY A 199 84.22 17.53 -54.89
N SER A 200 84.54 18.81 -55.09
CA SER A 200 85.88 19.28 -55.48
C SER A 200 86.32 20.59 -54.80
N SER A 201 85.37 21.43 -54.36
CA SER A 201 85.64 22.64 -53.57
C SER A 201 84.43 22.98 -52.68
N TRP A 202 84.62 23.79 -51.64
CA TRP A 202 83.52 24.44 -50.92
C TRP A 202 82.99 25.60 -51.76
N ALA A 203 81.76 25.49 -52.26
CA ALA A 203 81.13 26.50 -53.13
C ALA A 203 79.77 26.97 -52.56
N PRO A 204 79.34 28.20 -52.84
CA PRO A 204 78.01 28.67 -52.44
C PRO A 204 76.89 27.80 -53.03
N GLY A 205 75.97 27.34 -52.20
CA GLY A 205 74.78 26.60 -52.59
C GLY A 205 73.55 27.02 -51.77
N SER A 206 72.36 26.80 -52.32
CA SER A 206 71.11 27.12 -51.62
C SER A 206 70.98 26.30 -50.33
N ASP A 207 70.60 26.98 -49.24
CA ASP A 207 70.35 26.37 -47.94
C ASP A 207 69.05 25.57 -48.00
N GLU A 208 69.13 24.25 -47.91
CA GLU A 208 67.95 23.37 -47.83
C GLU A 208 67.83 22.91 -46.39
N VAL A 209 67.28 23.77 -45.53
CA VAL A 209 66.90 23.40 -44.16
C VAL A 209 65.41 23.09 -44.14
N SER A 210 65.10 21.84 -44.47
CA SER A 210 63.94 21.15 -43.90
C SER A 210 64.19 20.91 -42.42
N GLY A 211 63.84 21.87 -41.57
CA GLY A 211 63.94 21.70 -40.13
C GLY A 211 63.62 22.97 -39.37
N GLY A 212 62.44 23.02 -38.74
CA GLY A 212 62.13 24.04 -37.72
C GLY A 212 61.04 25.05 -38.08
N GLY A 213 60.10 24.71 -38.96
CA GLY A 213 58.79 25.36 -38.93
C GLY A 213 57.99 24.79 -37.77
N VAL A 214 57.41 25.65 -36.93
CA VAL A 214 56.28 25.28 -36.07
C VAL A 214 55.23 24.71 -37.01
N GLY A 215 55.20 23.38 -37.09
CA GLY A 215 54.08 22.68 -37.67
C GLY A 215 52.89 23.06 -36.83
N THR A 216 52.02 23.89 -37.40
CA THR A 216 50.61 23.51 -37.37
C THR A 216 50.59 22.01 -37.64
N ILE A 217 50.13 21.23 -36.66
CA ILE A 217 49.89 19.80 -36.81
C ILE A 217 49.16 19.69 -38.15
N PRO A 218 49.73 19.02 -39.18
CA PRO A 218 49.01 18.86 -40.44
C PRO A 218 47.67 18.27 -40.07
N ALA A 219 46.57 18.87 -40.54
CA ALA A 219 45.27 18.23 -40.43
C ALA A 219 45.45 16.85 -41.08
N GLY A 220 45.59 15.83 -40.25
CA GLY A 220 45.82 14.48 -40.71
C GLY A 220 44.54 14.08 -41.42
N ASN A 221 44.58 14.01 -42.74
CA ASN A 221 43.56 13.31 -43.49
C ASN A 221 43.54 11.88 -42.95
N ASN A 222 42.54 11.59 -42.11
CA ASN A 222 42.21 10.31 -41.52
C ASN A 222 43.29 9.65 -40.61
N LYS A 223 42.96 9.63 -39.30
CA LYS A 223 43.20 8.50 -38.37
C LYS A 223 44.66 8.12 -38.07
N ASN A 224 45.35 8.78 -37.15
CA ASN A 224 46.40 8.15 -36.32
C ASN A 224 46.69 8.98 -35.07
N THR A 225 46.55 8.38 -33.88
CA THR A 225 47.28 8.85 -32.69
C THR A 225 48.49 7.92 -32.48
N LEU A 226 49.63 8.54 -32.20
CA LEU A 226 50.96 7.97 -32.38
C LEU A 226 51.32 6.96 -31.29
N ARG A 227 51.84 5.77 -31.64
CA ARG A 227 52.66 4.95 -30.74
C ARG A 227 54.11 5.09 -31.19
N HIS A 228 55.02 5.46 -30.29
CA HIS A 228 56.46 5.44 -30.58
C HIS A 228 57.00 4.04 -30.25
N ASP A 229 57.59 3.33 -31.22
CA ASP A 229 58.04 1.94 -31.03
C ASP A 229 59.53 1.79 -30.69
N GLY A 230 60.21 2.92 -30.45
CA GLY A 230 61.63 2.94 -30.14
C GLY A 230 62.53 3.22 -31.35
N THR A 231 61.99 3.22 -32.58
CA THR A 231 62.73 3.64 -33.79
C THR A 231 62.05 4.77 -34.56
N GLY A 232 60.75 4.99 -34.31
CA GLY A 232 60.02 6.16 -34.77
C GLY A 232 58.57 6.14 -34.30
N TRP A 233 57.81 7.18 -34.68
CA TRP A 233 56.37 7.19 -34.49
C TRP A 233 55.71 6.27 -35.53
N VAL A 234 55.11 5.18 -35.06
CA VAL A 234 54.33 4.27 -35.91
C VAL A 234 52.84 4.51 -35.72
N ALA A 235 52.14 4.53 -36.85
CA ALA A 235 50.69 4.56 -36.94
C ALA A 235 50.10 3.31 -36.27
N SER A 236 49.42 3.46 -35.13
CA SER A 236 48.62 2.39 -34.53
C SER A 236 47.15 2.79 -34.53
N SER A 237 46.33 2.02 -35.22
CA SER A 237 44.94 2.33 -35.59
C SER A 237 43.92 2.23 -34.45
N LEU A 238 44.37 2.25 -33.19
CA LEU A 238 43.49 2.00 -32.03
C LEU A 238 43.01 3.25 -31.31
N LEU A 239 43.57 4.43 -31.57
CA LEU A 239 43.15 5.69 -30.94
C LEU A 239 42.96 6.75 -32.04
N THR A 240 41.74 7.24 -32.25
CA THR A 240 41.44 8.39 -33.12
C THR A 240 41.15 9.59 -32.24
N ASN A 241 41.74 10.76 -32.51
CA ASN A 241 41.45 12.00 -31.79
C ASN A 241 40.99 13.06 -32.79
N THR A 242 39.76 13.53 -32.66
CA THR A 242 39.19 14.57 -33.55
C THR A 242 39.35 15.99 -33.00
N GLY A 243 40.14 16.18 -31.94
CA GLY A 243 40.26 17.43 -31.19
C GLY A 243 39.21 17.59 -30.08
N GLU A 244 38.01 17.03 -30.27
CA GLU A 244 36.92 17.05 -29.28
C GLU A 244 36.59 15.67 -28.69
N ARG A 245 36.99 14.57 -29.35
CA ARG A 245 36.68 13.19 -28.94
C ARG A 245 37.88 12.28 -29.23
N ILE A 246 38.20 11.37 -28.29
CA ILE A 246 39.16 10.29 -28.48
C ILE A 246 38.37 8.97 -28.62
N GLY A 247 38.42 8.32 -29.78
CA GLY A 247 37.81 7.01 -30.04
C GLY A 247 38.83 5.88 -29.90
N ILE A 248 38.46 4.77 -29.25
CA ILE A 248 39.25 3.53 -29.21
C ILE A 248 38.60 2.47 -30.10
N GLY A 249 39.29 2.02 -31.15
CA GLY A 249 38.76 1.07 -32.15
C GLY A 249 38.35 1.74 -33.47
N THR A 250 38.65 1.04 -34.57
CA THR A 250 38.66 1.46 -35.99
C THR A 250 37.27 1.71 -36.62
N GLU A 251 37.21 1.90 -37.94
CA GLU A 251 35.94 1.91 -38.72
C GLU A 251 35.09 0.64 -38.54
N TRP A 252 35.67 -0.47 -38.07
CA TRP A 252 34.98 -1.73 -37.78
C TRP A 252 35.67 -2.47 -36.61
N PRO A 253 35.39 -2.13 -35.34
CA PRO A 253 36.03 -2.78 -34.20
C PRO A 253 35.21 -3.99 -33.74
N TYR A 254 35.75 -5.19 -33.93
CA TYR A 254 35.18 -6.45 -33.40
C TYR A 254 35.54 -6.70 -31.92
N TYR A 255 36.35 -5.83 -31.31
CA TYR A 255 36.84 -5.99 -29.93
C TYR A 255 36.15 -5.02 -28.98
N GLN A 256 35.73 -5.53 -27.81
CA GLN A 256 35.15 -4.75 -26.71
C GLN A 256 36.23 -3.91 -26.00
N LEU A 257 35.90 -2.68 -25.59
CA LEU A 257 36.73 -1.91 -24.67
C LEU A 257 36.62 -2.52 -23.26
N GLU A 258 37.72 -3.10 -22.77
CA GLU A 258 37.83 -3.62 -21.41
C GLU A 258 38.52 -2.59 -20.50
N ILE A 259 37.87 -2.20 -19.42
CA ILE A 259 38.44 -1.35 -18.37
C ILE A 259 38.63 -2.26 -17.15
N THR A 260 39.88 -2.61 -16.84
CA THR A 260 40.23 -3.53 -15.75
C THR A 260 40.25 -2.85 -14.36
N GLN A 261 39.99 -1.54 -14.33
CA GLN A 261 39.96 -0.70 -13.13
C GLN A 261 38.67 0.15 -13.10
N ASN A 262 38.61 1.16 -12.23
CA ASN A 262 37.44 2.04 -12.11
C ASN A 262 37.27 2.96 -13.32
N PHE A 263 36.02 3.14 -13.77
CA PHE A 263 35.65 4.14 -14.75
C PHE A 263 35.15 5.41 -14.05
N ALA A 264 35.94 6.48 -14.08
CA ALA A 264 35.62 7.75 -13.43
C ALA A 264 35.04 8.76 -14.43
N LEU A 265 33.86 9.31 -14.12
CA LEU A 265 33.23 10.41 -14.85
C LEU A 265 33.11 11.63 -13.93
N PRO A 266 33.22 12.87 -14.45
CA PRO A 266 32.82 14.06 -13.71
C PRO A 266 31.30 14.06 -13.48
N ALA A 267 30.81 14.94 -12.60
CA ALA A 267 29.37 15.13 -12.42
C ALA A 267 28.67 15.42 -13.76
N SER A 268 27.49 14.81 -13.95
CA SER A 268 26.73 14.97 -15.18
C SER A 268 26.20 16.41 -15.33
N THR A 269 26.55 17.05 -16.45
CA THR A 269 26.06 18.36 -16.88
C THR A 269 25.55 18.25 -18.33
N PRO A 270 24.99 19.30 -18.94
CA PRO A 270 24.65 19.25 -20.37
C PRO A 270 25.82 18.86 -21.29
N ASN A 271 27.07 19.10 -20.87
CA ASN A 271 28.25 18.93 -21.72
C ASN A 271 29.30 17.91 -21.22
N ALA A 272 29.15 17.36 -20.00
CA ALA A 272 30.15 16.47 -19.39
C ALA A 272 29.50 15.39 -18.49
N GLY A 273 30.23 14.30 -18.22
CA GLY A 273 29.81 13.29 -17.24
C GLY A 273 28.67 12.37 -17.70
N ASN A 274 28.48 12.23 -19.02
CA ASN A 274 27.36 11.49 -19.63
C ASN A 274 27.89 10.34 -20.51
N ILE A 275 27.18 9.22 -20.57
CA ILE A 275 27.42 8.14 -21.54
C ILE A 275 26.35 8.20 -22.62
N TYR A 276 26.76 8.25 -23.88
CA TYR A 276 25.87 8.24 -25.05
C TYR A 276 25.92 6.88 -25.75
N LYS A 277 24.77 6.44 -26.26
CA LYS A 277 24.64 5.25 -27.12
C LYS A 277 23.94 5.68 -28.41
N ASN A 278 24.54 5.41 -29.57
CA ASN A 278 24.01 5.85 -30.88
C ASN A 278 23.70 7.36 -30.94
N ASN A 279 24.58 8.19 -30.36
CA ASN A 279 24.41 9.65 -30.26
C ASN A 279 23.22 10.10 -29.39
N GLU A 280 22.64 9.22 -28.57
CA GLU A 280 21.56 9.55 -27.63
C GLU A 280 22.04 9.36 -26.20
N LEU A 281 21.61 10.26 -25.30
CA LEU A 281 21.93 10.18 -23.88
C LEU A 281 21.41 8.85 -23.32
N PHE A 282 22.31 8.05 -22.72
CA PHE A 282 22.02 6.71 -22.25
C PHE A 282 22.22 6.54 -20.75
N LEU A 283 23.28 7.10 -20.15
CA LEU A 283 23.48 7.06 -18.71
C LEU A 283 24.02 8.41 -18.21
N HIS A 284 23.39 8.94 -17.16
CA HIS A 284 23.82 10.16 -16.47
C HIS A 284 23.25 10.23 -15.05
N SER A 285 23.71 11.20 -14.28
CA SER A 285 23.40 11.43 -12.87
C SER A 285 23.11 12.91 -12.59
N SER A 286 22.37 13.57 -13.50
CA SER A 286 22.04 14.99 -13.33
C SER A 286 21.04 15.18 -12.18
N GLY A 287 21.16 16.28 -11.44
CA GLY A 287 20.50 16.41 -10.14
C GLY A 287 21.40 15.88 -9.02
N TYR A 288 20.99 16.08 -7.77
CA TYR A 288 21.77 15.59 -6.62
C TYR A 288 21.39 14.11 -6.37
N GLU A 289 22.39 13.23 -6.21
CA GLU A 289 22.21 11.80 -5.87
C GLU A 289 21.20 11.03 -6.76
N SER A 290 21.02 11.46 -8.02
CA SER A 290 20.09 10.83 -8.97
C SER A 290 20.82 9.92 -9.97
N LEU A 291 20.13 8.90 -10.49
CA LEU A 291 20.65 7.98 -11.51
C LEU A 291 19.63 7.76 -12.62
N PHE A 292 20.04 7.96 -13.87
CA PHE A 292 19.21 7.78 -15.05
C PHE A 292 19.88 6.86 -16.07
N ILE A 293 19.14 5.85 -16.54
CA ILE A 293 19.61 4.87 -17.52
C ILE A 293 18.53 4.64 -18.59
N GLY A 294 18.88 4.82 -19.86
CA GLY A 294 18.00 4.63 -21.01
C GLY A 294 17.83 5.90 -21.84
N LYS A 295 17.44 5.72 -23.11
CA LYS A 295 17.24 6.83 -24.06
C LYS A 295 16.29 7.88 -23.49
N LEU A 296 16.76 9.12 -23.33
CA LEU A 296 15.97 10.25 -22.81
C LEU A 296 15.40 10.01 -21.39
N SER A 297 16.01 9.13 -20.61
CA SER A 297 15.70 9.02 -19.18
C SER A 297 16.20 10.29 -18.47
N GLY A 298 15.44 10.84 -17.53
CA GLY A 298 15.80 12.05 -16.80
C GLY A 298 15.85 13.33 -17.66
N ASN A 299 16.20 14.43 -16.99
CA ASN A 299 16.35 15.75 -17.59
C ASN A 299 17.66 16.38 -17.11
N LEU A 300 18.55 16.78 -18.02
CA LEU A 300 19.83 17.42 -17.68
C LEU A 300 19.68 18.82 -17.06
N SER A 301 18.47 19.40 -17.07
CA SER A 301 18.13 20.65 -16.37
C SER A 301 17.40 20.44 -15.04
N THR A 302 17.24 19.20 -14.57
CA THR A 302 16.56 18.92 -13.31
C THR A 302 17.33 19.47 -12.11
N THR A 303 16.60 20.07 -11.17
CA THR A 303 17.10 20.44 -9.83
C THR A 303 16.65 19.45 -8.76
N GLY A 304 15.90 18.41 -9.15
CA GLY A 304 15.43 17.34 -8.28
C GLY A 304 16.57 16.52 -7.67
N GLN A 305 16.26 15.83 -6.58
CA GLN A 305 17.22 15.03 -5.80
C GLN A 305 16.72 13.58 -5.67
N ASP A 306 17.65 12.64 -5.53
CA ASP A 306 17.36 11.23 -5.18
C ASP A 306 16.44 10.48 -6.16
N ASN A 307 16.46 10.85 -7.44
CA ASN A 307 15.60 10.23 -8.44
C ASN A 307 16.31 9.05 -9.13
N THR A 308 15.58 7.95 -9.33
CA THR A 308 16.06 6.77 -10.06
C THR A 308 15.21 6.52 -11.30
N GLY A 309 15.79 6.70 -12.49
CA GLY A 309 15.14 6.45 -13.77
C GLY A 309 15.78 5.31 -14.55
N PHE A 310 14.98 4.34 -14.98
CA PHE A 310 15.41 3.26 -15.86
C PHE A 310 14.41 3.07 -17.00
N GLY A 311 14.86 3.15 -18.24
CA GLY A 311 14.06 2.91 -19.44
C GLY A 311 13.82 4.16 -20.27
N ASN A 312 13.39 3.94 -21.52
CA ASN A 312 13.23 5.01 -22.50
C ASN A 312 12.19 6.05 -22.05
N ASN A 313 12.55 7.33 -22.02
CA ASN A 313 11.71 8.45 -21.56
C ASN A 313 11.24 8.35 -20.09
N SER A 314 11.87 7.53 -19.24
CA SER A 314 11.55 7.52 -17.79
C SER A 314 11.94 8.87 -17.16
N LEU A 315 11.07 9.48 -16.36
CA LEU A 315 11.35 10.76 -15.65
C LEU A 315 11.80 11.93 -16.56
N ARG A 316 11.46 11.91 -17.86
CA ARG A 316 11.96 12.86 -18.86
C ARG A 316 11.61 14.33 -18.60
N GLY A 317 10.40 14.59 -18.12
CA GLY A 317 9.85 15.93 -17.92
C GLY A 317 10.16 16.55 -16.57
N MET A 318 10.91 15.85 -15.71
CA MET A 318 11.09 16.24 -14.32
C MET A 318 11.81 17.59 -14.18
N GLY A 319 11.18 18.51 -13.45
CA GLY A 319 11.74 19.79 -13.05
C GLY A 319 12.45 19.70 -11.70
N SER A 320 11.68 19.76 -10.60
CA SER A 320 12.19 19.88 -9.23
C SER A 320 11.84 18.71 -8.28
N GLY A 321 11.14 17.68 -8.76
CA GLY A 321 10.67 16.55 -7.95
C GLY A 321 11.79 15.73 -7.29
N GLN A 322 11.52 15.16 -6.12
CA GLN A 322 12.49 14.44 -5.31
C GLN A 322 12.08 12.99 -5.01
N SER A 323 13.07 12.10 -4.83
CA SER A 323 12.87 10.73 -4.35
C SER A 323 11.91 9.89 -5.21
N ASN A 324 11.89 10.10 -6.53
CA ASN A 324 11.04 9.34 -7.44
C ASN A 324 11.79 8.18 -8.10
N THR A 325 11.14 7.01 -8.17
CA THR A 325 11.64 5.83 -8.89
C THR A 325 10.76 5.56 -10.11
N GLY A 326 11.32 5.66 -11.31
CA GLY A 326 10.63 5.38 -12.57
C GLY A 326 11.34 4.29 -13.39
N ILE A 327 10.76 3.10 -13.45
CA ILE A 327 11.32 1.93 -14.16
C ILE A 327 10.34 1.50 -15.25
N GLY A 328 10.75 1.59 -16.52
CA GLY A 328 9.96 1.23 -17.68
C GLY A 328 9.86 2.37 -18.69
N ARG A 329 9.37 2.03 -19.88
CA ARG A 329 9.21 3.02 -20.96
C ARG A 329 8.18 4.06 -20.55
N SER A 330 8.59 5.33 -20.52
CA SER A 330 7.76 6.48 -20.17
C SER A 330 7.15 6.45 -18.77
N ALA A 331 7.74 5.71 -17.81
CA ALA A 331 7.36 5.81 -16.41
C ALA A 331 7.66 7.23 -15.88
N LEU A 332 6.68 7.91 -15.27
CA LEU A 332 6.80 9.29 -14.75
C LEU A 332 7.25 10.34 -15.79
N ALA A 333 7.00 10.12 -17.08
CA ALA A 333 7.61 10.91 -18.16
C ALA A 333 7.25 12.40 -18.16
N ASN A 334 6.03 12.80 -17.76
CA ASN A 334 5.55 14.18 -17.83
C ASN A 334 5.24 14.76 -16.44
N THR A 335 6.08 14.44 -15.47
CA THR A 335 5.96 14.93 -14.08
C THR A 335 6.63 16.28 -13.90
N VAL A 336 5.98 17.25 -13.23
CA VAL A 336 6.50 18.62 -13.12
C VAL A 336 7.07 18.89 -11.73
N ASN A 337 6.30 18.61 -10.66
CA ASN A 337 6.69 18.88 -9.26
C ASN A 337 6.12 17.83 -8.28
N SER A 338 6.48 16.55 -8.45
CA SER A 338 5.99 15.46 -7.61
C SER A 338 7.11 14.76 -6.85
N ASN A 339 6.81 14.28 -5.64
CA ASN A 339 7.79 13.64 -4.76
C ASN A 339 7.37 12.21 -4.38
N ASN A 340 8.35 11.38 -4.03
CA ASN A 340 8.16 10.05 -3.44
C ASN A 340 7.29 9.10 -4.28
N ASN A 341 7.29 9.23 -5.61
CA ASN A 341 6.51 8.33 -6.45
C ASN A 341 7.34 7.12 -6.89
N THR A 342 6.76 5.93 -6.81
CA THR A 342 7.32 4.70 -7.37
C THR A 342 6.48 4.27 -8.57
N ALA A 343 7.07 4.19 -9.75
CA ALA A 343 6.42 3.83 -11.00
C ALA A 343 7.21 2.72 -11.70
N THR A 344 6.66 1.51 -11.76
CA THR A 344 7.28 0.36 -12.43
C THR A 344 6.33 -0.22 -13.49
N GLY A 345 6.67 -0.06 -14.77
CA GLY A 345 5.87 -0.51 -15.90
C GLY A 345 5.93 0.47 -17.06
N ALA A 346 5.53 0.01 -18.24
CA ALA A 346 5.39 0.93 -19.38
C ALA A 346 4.24 1.90 -19.09
N PHE A 347 4.52 3.21 -19.18
CA PHE A 347 3.57 4.31 -18.98
C PHE A 347 2.95 4.41 -17.56
N SER A 348 3.51 3.75 -16.54
CA SER A 348 3.05 3.93 -15.16
C SER A 348 3.28 5.37 -14.71
N LEU A 349 2.26 6.03 -14.15
CA LEU A 349 2.30 7.44 -13.71
C LEU A 349 2.76 8.46 -14.78
N GLN A 350 2.54 8.18 -16.06
CA GLN A 350 3.08 9.00 -17.16
C GLN A 350 2.71 10.50 -17.07
N MET A 351 1.46 10.81 -16.75
CA MET A 351 0.91 12.18 -16.80
C MET A 351 0.75 12.83 -15.41
N ASN A 352 1.46 12.33 -14.39
CA ASN A 352 1.41 12.83 -13.01
C ASN A 352 1.97 14.26 -12.86
N GLN A 353 1.12 15.29 -12.88
CA GLN A 353 1.58 16.69 -12.86
C GLN A 353 2.15 17.10 -11.50
N SER A 354 1.42 16.83 -10.40
CA SER A 354 1.78 17.26 -9.04
C SER A 354 1.52 16.24 -7.91
N GLY A 355 0.92 15.08 -8.21
CA GLY A 355 0.57 14.08 -7.19
C GLY A 355 1.81 13.43 -6.56
N SER A 356 1.87 13.35 -5.22
CA SER A 356 3.02 12.79 -4.49
C SER A 356 2.66 11.50 -3.76
N ASP A 357 3.67 10.74 -3.34
CA ASP A 357 3.53 9.53 -2.53
C ASP A 357 2.67 8.43 -3.21
N ASN A 358 2.75 8.34 -4.55
CA ASN A 358 2.02 7.30 -5.30
C ASN A 358 2.91 6.10 -5.62
N THR A 359 2.36 4.90 -5.45
CA THR A 359 2.98 3.64 -5.91
C THR A 359 2.17 3.08 -7.08
N ALA A 360 2.78 2.92 -8.25
CA ALA A 360 2.15 2.42 -9.46
C ALA A 360 3.00 1.32 -10.09
N VAL A 361 2.56 0.08 -10.02
CA VAL A 361 3.28 -1.09 -10.54
C VAL A 361 2.38 -1.84 -11.52
N GLY A 362 2.73 -1.83 -12.80
CA GLY A 362 1.95 -2.39 -13.89
C GLY A 362 1.97 -1.50 -15.13
N ALA A 363 1.67 -2.08 -16.30
CA ALA A 363 1.56 -1.28 -17.50
C ALA A 363 0.35 -0.32 -17.41
N ALA A 364 0.58 0.96 -17.66
CA ALA A 364 -0.42 2.02 -17.63
C ALA A 364 -1.21 2.14 -16.31
N SER A 365 -0.64 1.72 -15.17
CA SER A 365 -1.20 2.00 -13.84
C SER A 365 -1.02 3.48 -13.49
N LEU A 366 -2.08 4.16 -13.02
CA LEU A 366 -2.08 5.61 -12.75
C LEU A 366 -1.60 6.49 -13.93
N ILE A 367 -1.76 6.05 -15.17
CA ILE A 367 -1.22 6.77 -16.34
C ILE A 367 -1.71 8.23 -16.43
N TRP A 368 -2.98 8.49 -16.10
CA TRP A 368 -3.59 9.83 -16.03
C TRP A 368 -3.93 10.25 -14.60
N ASN A 369 -2.95 10.24 -13.70
CA ASN A 369 -3.07 10.95 -12.43
C ASN A 369 -2.76 12.44 -12.64
N VAL A 370 -3.61 13.39 -12.28
CA VAL A 370 -3.26 14.83 -12.43
C VAL A 370 -2.60 15.36 -11.16
N SER A 371 -3.28 15.21 -10.02
CA SER A 371 -2.89 15.77 -8.72
C SER A 371 -3.07 14.80 -7.55
N GLY A 372 -3.59 13.59 -7.79
CA GLY A 372 -3.90 12.62 -6.75
C GLY A 372 -2.64 12.16 -6.01
N SER A 373 -2.70 12.09 -4.69
CA SER A 373 -1.56 11.70 -3.85
C SER A 373 -1.91 10.49 -2.98
N ASN A 374 -0.89 9.79 -2.46
CA ASN A 374 -1.09 8.65 -1.56
C ASN A 374 -1.91 7.51 -2.17
N ASN A 375 -1.76 7.25 -3.48
CA ASN A 375 -2.44 6.13 -4.14
C ASN A 375 -1.50 4.93 -4.32
N THR A 376 -2.01 3.73 -4.13
CA THR A 376 -1.33 2.47 -4.45
C THR A 376 -2.08 1.77 -5.58
N ALA A 377 -1.43 1.52 -6.71
CA ALA A 377 -1.96 0.74 -7.83
C ALA A 377 -1.01 -0.38 -8.23
N LEU A 378 -1.48 -1.62 -8.15
CA LEU A 378 -0.73 -2.81 -8.53
C LEU A 378 -1.53 -3.62 -9.55
N GLY A 379 -1.09 -3.63 -10.80
CA GLY A 379 -1.72 -4.33 -11.92
C GLY A 379 -1.83 -3.46 -13.17
N SER A 380 -2.05 -4.07 -14.33
CA SER A 380 -2.22 -3.33 -15.58
C SER A 380 -3.52 -2.51 -15.58
N TYR A 381 -3.47 -1.25 -16.05
CA TYR A 381 -4.63 -0.35 -16.16
C TYR A 381 -5.39 -0.07 -14.85
N THR A 382 -4.72 -0.28 -13.71
CA THR A 382 -5.26 0.01 -12.37
C THR A 382 -5.27 1.53 -12.13
N LEU A 383 -6.36 2.09 -11.60
CA LEU A 383 -6.52 3.54 -11.37
C LEU A 383 -6.13 4.37 -12.60
N PHE A 384 -6.59 4.00 -13.80
CA PHE A 384 -6.09 4.50 -15.08
C PHE A 384 -6.12 6.03 -15.22
N ALA A 385 -7.20 6.67 -14.77
CA ALA A 385 -7.32 8.12 -14.75
C ALA A 385 -7.98 8.57 -13.45
N THR A 386 -7.33 9.47 -12.70
CA THR A 386 -7.84 9.96 -11.41
C THR A 386 -7.26 11.33 -11.04
N THR A 387 -8.03 12.12 -10.30
CA THR A 387 -7.53 13.28 -9.53
C THR A 387 -7.56 13.01 -8.02
N ALA A 388 -8.02 11.81 -7.63
CA ALA A 388 -8.32 11.44 -6.25
C ALA A 388 -7.09 10.97 -5.48
N SER A 389 -7.17 11.07 -4.16
CA SER A 389 -6.12 10.66 -3.23
C SER A 389 -6.57 9.50 -2.32
N PHE A 390 -5.60 8.84 -1.68
CA PHE A 390 -5.83 7.80 -0.66
C PHE A 390 -6.55 6.55 -1.17
N ASN A 391 -6.32 6.14 -2.42
CA ASN A 391 -6.90 4.91 -2.96
C ASN A 391 -5.89 3.77 -3.03
N THR A 392 -6.31 2.56 -2.66
CA THR A 392 -5.52 1.33 -2.82
C THR A 392 -6.23 0.40 -3.80
N ALA A 393 -5.62 0.13 -4.94
CA ALA A 393 -6.15 -0.73 -5.99
C ALA A 393 -5.14 -1.81 -6.37
N ILE A 394 -5.52 -3.08 -6.28
CA ILE A 394 -4.68 -4.23 -6.57
C ILE A 394 -5.46 -5.19 -7.47
N GLY A 395 -4.91 -5.53 -8.62
CA GLY A 395 -5.55 -6.35 -9.65
C GLY A 395 -5.78 -5.57 -10.94
N SER A 396 -5.65 -6.25 -12.09
CA SER A 396 -5.76 -5.62 -13.40
C SER A 396 -7.14 -4.94 -13.56
N SER A 397 -7.11 -3.70 -14.06
CA SER A 397 -8.29 -2.84 -14.22
C SER A 397 -9.11 -2.61 -12.93
N SER A 398 -8.52 -2.82 -11.74
CA SER A 398 -9.16 -2.41 -10.49
C SER A 398 -9.25 -0.88 -10.43
N MET A 399 -10.41 -0.33 -10.07
CA MET A 399 -10.68 1.12 -10.04
C MET A 399 -10.32 1.87 -11.33
N GLN A 400 -10.48 1.25 -12.50
CA GLN A 400 -10.04 1.84 -13.77
C GLN A 400 -10.69 3.20 -14.05
N MET A 401 -11.96 3.37 -13.67
CA MET A 401 -12.76 4.58 -13.94
C MET A 401 -13.12 5.28 -12.61
N ASN A 402 -12.11 5.62 -11.80
CA ASN A 402 -12.27 6.43 -10.58
C ASN A 402 -11.80 7.87 -10.81
N ALA A 403 -12.72 8.77 -11.15
CA ALA A 403 -12.39 10.14 -11.49
C ALA A 403 -11.95 10.96 -10.26
N SER A 404 -12.77 10.99 -9.20
CA SER A 404 -12.57 11.85 -8.01
C SER A 404 -12.73 11.15 -6.66
N GLY A 405 -13.19 9.90 -6.63
CA GLY A 405 -13.44 9.13 -5.40
C GLY A 405 -12.19 8.83 -4.57
N THR A 406 -12.23 9.13 -3.28
CA THR A 406 -11.12 9.02 -2.32
C THR A 406 -11.33 7.92 -1.27
N HIS A 407 -10.25 7.49 -0.62
CA HIS A 407 -10.30 6.52 0.50
C HIS A 407 -10.91 5.16 0.13
N ASN A 408 -10.80 4.75 -1.13
CA ASN A 408 -11.31 3.46 -1.59
C ASN A 408 -10.23 2.38 -1.58
N SER A 409 -10.61 1.15 -1.27
CA SER A 409 -9.76 -0.04 -1.33
C SER A 409 -10.37 -1.08 -2.25
N ALA A 410 -9.64 -1.55 -3.26
CA ALA A 410 -10.13 -2.45 -4.28
C ALA A 410 -9.13 -3.55 -4.63
N LEU A 411 -9.43 -4.80 -4.26
CA LEU A 411 -8.61 -5.98 -4.49
C LEU A 411 -9.30 -6.99 -5.41
N GLY A 412 -8.78 -7.18 -6.62
CA GLY A 412 -9.29 -8.16 -7.58
C GLY A 412 -9.30 -7.66 -9.02
N TYR A 413 -9.55 -8.57 -9.97
CA TYR A 413 -9.73 -8.17 -11.37
C TYR A 413 -11.02 -7.38 -11.52
N ARG A 414 -10.90 -6.14 -12.01
CA ARG A 414 -12.03 -5.22 -12.20
C ARG A 414 -12.88 -5.01 -10.94
N SER A 415 -12.30 -5.13 -9.74
CA SER A 415 -12.98 -4.69 -8.53
C SER A 415 -13.15 -3.17 -8.55
N ALA A 416 -14.31 -2.68 -8.10
CA ALA A 416 -14.61 -1.25 -8.05
C ALA A 416 -14.42 -0.51 -9.40
N TYR A 417 -14.71 -1.18 -10.51
CA TYR A 417 -14.29 -0.74 -11.86
C TYR A 417 -14.78 0.67 -12.23
N PHE A 418 -16.07 0.94 -12.00
CA PHE A 418 -16.66 2.28 -12.07
C PHE A 418 -16.87 2.80 -10.64
N LEU A 419 -16.22 3.92 -10.29
CA LEU A 419 -16.37 4.67 -9.03
C LEU A 419 -16.14 6.17 -9.32
N TYR A 420 -17.02 6.84 -10.07
CA TYR A 420 -16.75 8.21 -10.55
C TYR A 420 -16.44 9.18 -9.39
N ASP A 421 -17.30 9.21 -8.37
CA ASP A 421 -17.21 10.11 -7.21
C ASP A 421 -17.38 9.41 -5.84
N GLY A 422 -17.47 8.07 -5.83
CA GLY A 422 -17.71 7.28 -4.62
C GLY A 422 -16.51 7.28 -3.67
N ASN A 423 -16.75 7.53 -2.37
CA ASN A 423 -15.71 7.58 -1.34
C ASN A 423 -15.84 6.44 -0.33
N ARG A 424 -14.74 6.08 0.34
CA ARG A 424 -14.73 5.15 1.48
C ARG A 424 -15.34 3.77 1.18
N ASN A 425 -15.14 3.27 -0.04
CA ASN A 425 -15.63 1.95 -0.43
C ASN A 425 -14.53 0.88 -0.32
N THR A 426 -14.90 -0.32 0.10
CA THR A 426 -14.03 -1.51 0.13
C THR A 426 -14.58 -2.57 -0.82
N ALA A 427 -13.84 -2.93 -1.88
CA ALA A 427 -14.16 -4.04 -2.78
C ALA A 427 -13.06 -5.10 -2.73
N ALA A 428 -13.42 -6.37 -2.55
CA ALA A 428 -12.49 -7.49 -2.62
C ALA A 428 -13.13 -8.68 -3.34
N GLY A 429 -12.60 -9.04 -4.51
CA GLY A 429 -13.09 -10.16 -5.33
C GLY A 429 -13.14 -9.82 -6.82
N TYR A 430 -13.32 -10.85 -7.65
CA TYR A 430 -13.56 -10.66 -9.08
C TYR A 430 -14.83 -9.85 -9.29
N ARG A 431 -14.70 -8.66 -9.91
CA ARG A 431 -15.81 -7.74 -10.22
C ARG A 431 -16.70 -7.39 -9.02
N ALA A 432 -16.16 -7.42 -7.80
CA ALA A 432 -16.84 -6.85 -6.64
C ALA A 432 -17.06 -5.35 -6.90
N MET A 433 -18.28 -4.85 -6.71
CA MET A 433 -18.65 -3.44 -6.90
C MET A 433 -18.35 -2.91 -8.33
N TYR A 434 -18.66 -3.71 -9.36
CA TYR A 434 -18.25 -3.41 -10.74
C TYR A 434 -18.88 -2.12 -11.33
N ASN A 435 -20.19 -1.94 -11.18
CA ASN A 435 -20.93 -0.79 -11.71
C ASN A 435 -21.47 0.10 -10.58
N ASN A 436 -20.61 0.90 -9.95
CA ASN A 436 -21.00 1.80 -8.87
C ASN A 436 -20.63 3.26 -9.18
N TYR A 437 -21.52 4.01 -9.82
CA TYR A 437 -21.18 5.34 -10.35
C TYR A 437 -20.79 6.37 -9.27
N SER A 438 -21.49 6.43 -8.13
CA SER A 438 -21.33 7.52 -7.16
C SER A 438 -21.53 7.12 -5.70
N ALA A 439 -21.74 5.84 -5.38
CA ALA A 439 -22.06 5.46 -4.01
C ALA A 439 -20.82 5.43 -3.12
N SER A 440 -21.02 5.83 -1.86
CA SER A 440 -19.98 5.89 -0.84
C SER A 440 -20.28 4.91 0.30
N ASP A 441 -19.27 4.62 1.11
CA ASP A 441 -19.42 3.89 2.37
C ASP A 441 -19.91 2.44 2.18
N ASN A 442 -19.52 1.79 1.08
CA ASN A 442 -19.89 0.41 0.79
C ASN A 442 -18.77 -0.60 1.07
N THR A 443 -19.12 -1.80 1.53
CA THR A 443 -18.20 -2.95 1.65
C THR A 443 -18.71 -4.11 0.82
N ALA A 444 -17.95 -4.55 -0.18
CA ALA A 444 -18.28 -5.65 -1.08
C ALA A 444 -17.14 -6.69 -1.11
N ILE A 445 -17.35 -7.86 -0.52
CA ILE A 445 -16.36 -8.93 -0.44
C ILE A 445 -16.93 -10.21 -1.05
N GLY A 446 -16.41 -10.63 -2.18
CA GLY A 446 -16.85 -11.84 -2.90
C GLY A 446 -16.87 -11.65 -4.41
N ASN A 447 -16.97 -12.76 -5.15
CA ASN A 447 -17.16 -12.71 -6.60
C ASN A 447 -18.51 -12.05 -6.94
N ASP A 448 -18.47 -10.99 -7.74
CA ASP A 448 -19.62 -10.19 -8.16
C ASP A 448 -20.50 -9.70 -6.98
N ALA A 449 -19.93 -9.52 -5.79
CA ALA A 449 -20.64 -8.89 -4.67
C ALA A 449 -20.94 -7.42 -5.02
N MET A 450 -22.19 -6.96 -4.83
CA MET A 450 -22.65 -5.62 -5.20
C MET A 450 -22.34 -5.22 -6.66
N PHE A 451 -22.53 -6.15 -7.60
CA PHE A 451 -22.15 -5.94 -9.01
C PHE A 451 -22.83 -4.71 -9.65
N TYR A 452 -24.12 -4.50 -9.35
CA TYR A 452 -24.86 -3.28 -9.65
C TYR A 452 -25.30 -2.62 -8.35
N THR A 453 -24.83 -1.41 -8.06
CA THR A 453 -25.41 -0.58 -7.01
C THR A 453 -25.15 0.90 -7.23
N THR A 454 -26.17 1.73 -7.00
CA THR A 454 -26.04 3.19 -7.06
C THR A 454 -26.23 3.86 -5.69
N SER A 455 -26.42 3.09 -4.62
CA SER A 455 -26.77 3.58 -3.29
C SER A 455 -25.69 3.34 -2.22
N PRO A 456 -25.53 4.25 -1.24
CA PRO A 456 -24.49 4.19 -0.22
C PRO A 456 -24.82 3.26 0.96
N GLU A 457 -23.84 3.06 1.83
CA GLU A 457 -23.96 2.43 3.17
C GLU A 457 -24.35 0.94 3.15
N ASN A 458 -23.94 0.19 2.13
CA ASN A 458 -24.26 -1.24 2.00
C ASN A 458 -23.06 -2.15 2.32
N THR A 459 -23.30 -3.26 3.01
CA THR A 459 -22.30 -4.31 3.30
C THR A 459 -22.71 -5.63 2.68
N ALA A 460 -22.04 -6.07 1.61
CA ALA A 460 -22.18 -7.39 0.99
C ALA A 460 -20.95 -8.26 1.21
N ILE A 461 -21.13 -9.44 1.78
CA ILE A 461 -20.07 -10.44 1.99
C ILE A 461 -20.58 -11.80 1.50
N GLY A 462 -20.02 -12.30 0.41
CA GLY A 462 -20.41 -13.55 -0.25
C GLY A 462 -20.47 -13.41 -1.76
N SER A 463 -20.35 -14.51 -2.49
CA SER A 463 -20.51 -14.48 -3.96
C SER A 463 -21.94 -14.09 -4.31
N LYS A 464 -22.07 -13.08 -5.18
CA LYS A 464 -23.34 -12.50 -5.65
C LYS A 464 -24.24 -11.97 -4.53
N ALA A 465 -23.71 -11.67 -3.35
CA ALA A 465 -24.44 -10.92 -2.33
C ALA A 465 -24.77 -9.53 -2.89
N MET A 466 -26.05 -9.12 -2.84
CA MET A 466 -26.56 -7.87 -3.43
C MET A 466 -26.23 -7.66 -4.92
N TYR A 467 -26.23 -8.71 -5.73
CA TYR A 467 -25.77 -8.64 -7.13
C TYR A 467 -26.59 -7.66 -8.02
N ASN A 468 -27.91 -7.59 -7.86
CA ASN A 468 -28.78 -6.65 -8.60
C ASN A 468 -29.38 -5.52 -7.74
N ASN A 469 -28.70 -5.08 -6.67
CA ASN A 469 -29.24 -4.03 -5.79
C ASN A 469 -29.22 -2.63 -6.44
N THR A 470 -30.34 -2.16 -7.02
CA THR A 470 -30.36 -0.86 -7.71
C THR A 470 -30.25 0.33 -6.76
N THR A 471 -31.24 0.60 -5.90
CA THR A 471 -31.31 1.81 -5.06
C THR A 471 -31.41 1.55 -3.56
N GLY A 472 -31.40 0.29 -3.11
CA GLY A 472 -31.46 -0.04 -1.68
C GLY A 472 -30.23 0.47 -0.92
N LEU A 473 -30.45 1.18 0.19
CA LEU A 473 -29.43 1.74 1.08
C LEU A 473 -29.48 1.10 2.48
N GLN A 474 -28.36 1.15 3.20
CA GLN A 474 -28.22 0.63 4.58
C GLN A 474 -28.51 -0.88 4.70
N GLN A 475 -28.09 -1.64 3.70
CA GLN A 475 -28.30 -3.09 3.63
C GLN A 475 -27.10 -3.84 4.21
N VAL A 476 -27.36 -4.90 4.97
CA VAL A 476 -26.33 -5.88 5.36
C VAL A 476 -26.68 -7.22 4.75
N ALA A 477 -25.84 -7.76 3.87
CA ALA A 477 -26.04 -9.04 3.21
C ALA A 477 -24.81 -9.94 3.33
N ILE A 478 -24.92 -11.00 4.13
CA ILE A 478 -23.83 -11.94 4.36
C ILE A 478 -24.28 -13.35 3.94
N GLY A 479 -23.70 -13.88 2.85
CA GLY A 479 -23.99 -15.22 2.33
C GLY A 479 -24.05 -15.26 0.80
N PHE A 480 -24.07 -16.47 0.24
CA PHE A 480 -24.22 -16.67 -1.21
C PHE A 480 -25.59 -16.18 -1.67
N ARG A 481 -25.61 -15.23 -2.62
CA ARG A 481 -26.84 -14.62 -3.18
C ARG A 481 -27.81 -14.07 -2.12
N ALA A 482 -27.30 -13.64 -0.98
CA ALA A 482 -28.11 -12.93 -0.01
C ALA A 482 -28.54 -11.56 -0.59
N LEU A 483 -29.83 -11.21 -0.53
CA LEU A 483 -30.39 -9.98 -1.13
C LEU A 483 -30.09 -9.78 -2.65
N ASP A 484 -29.99 -10.86 -3.45
CA ASP A 484 -29.63 -10.79 -4.89
C ASP A 484 -30.54 -9.85 -5.70
N LEU A 485 -31.87 -9.96 -5.55
CA LEU A 485 -32.88 -9.26 -6.37
C LEU A 485 -33.60 -8.12 -5.63
N ASN A 486 -32.90 -7.42 -4.74
CA ASN A 486 -33.48 -6.21 -4.12
C ASN A 486 -33.43 -5.03 -5.09
N THR A 487 -34.55 -4.35 -5.36
CA THR A 487 -34.56 -3.19 -6.26
C THR A 487 -34.52 -1.88 -5.46
N THR A 488 -35.43 -1.68 -4.50
CA THR A 488 -35.57 -0.42 -3.74
C THR A 488 -35.59 -0.56 -2.22
N GLY A 489 -35.68 -1.78 -1.69
CA GLY A 489 -35.79 -2.03 -0.25
C GLY A 489 -34.57 -1.53 0.55
N THR A 490 -34.82 -0.89 1.69
CA THR A 490 -33.82 -0.24 2.56
C THR A 490 -33.78 -0.84 3.96
N ARG A 491 -32.65 -0.69 4.66
CA ARG A 491 -32.45 -1.14 6.06
C ARG A 491 -32.73 -2.63 6.32
N ASN A 492 -32.44 -3.49 5.36
CA ASN A 492 -32.58 -4.94 5.52
C ASN A 492 -31.26 -5.57 5.99
N THR A 493 -31.34 -6.45 6.97
CA THR A 493 -30.22 -7.23 7.49
C THR A 493 -30.44 -8.70 7.19
N THR A 494 -29.53 -9.33 6.46
CA THR A 494 -29.61 -10.73 6.06
C THR A 494 -28.29 -11.45 6.27
N VAL A 495 -28.37 -12.63 6.90
CA VAL A 495 -27.22 -13.51 7.14
C VAL A 495 -27.64 -14.95 6.85
N GLY A 496 -27.16 -15.52 5.76
CA GLY A 496 -27.53 -16.83 5.27
C GLY A 496 -27.40 -16.94 3.75
N ALA A 497 -27.24 -18.16 3.23
CA ALA A 497 -27.34 -18.36 1.79
C ALA A 497 -28.81 -18.21 1.35
N PHE A 498 -29.03 -17.47 0.26
CA PHE A 498 -30.34 -17.20 -0.36
C PHE A 498 -31.38 -16.52 0.55
N SER A 499 -30.99 -15.96 1.70
CA SER A 499 -31.90 -15.24 2.59
C SER A 499 -32.27 -13.88 2.00
N LEU A 500 -33.56 -13.52 2.07
CA LEU A 500 -34.14 -12.33 1.42
C LEU A 500 -33.80 -12.19 -0.08
N ILE A 501 -33.61 -13.30 -0.81
CA ILE A 501 -33.17 -13.25 -2.21
C ILE A 501 -34.14 -12.48 -3.12
N ASN A 502 -35.46 -12.60 -2.90
CA ASN A 502 -36.50 -11.96 -3.70
C ASN A 502 -37.19 -10.84 -2.90
N ASN A 503 -36.42 -9.87 -2.40
CA ASN A 503 -36.95 -8.71 -1.67
C ASN A 503 -36.94 -7.45 -2.54
N GLU A 504 -37.92 -7.30 -3.43
CA GLU A 504 -37.98 -6.19 -4.40
C GLU A 504 -38.01 -4.83 -3.68
N ASN A 505 -39.02 -4.59 -2.83
CA ASN A 505 -39.26 -3.28 -2.21
C ASN A 505 -39.39 -3.31 -0.67
N GLY A 506 -39.25 -4.49 -0.04
CA GLY A 506 -39.41 -4.64 1.41
C GLY A 506 -38.32 -3.92 2.21
N ASN A 507 -38.72 -3.22 3.27
CA ASN A 507 -37.85 -2.45 4.15
C ASN A 507 -37.80 -3.03 5.56
N ASP A 508 -36.70 -2.74 6.27
CA ASP A 508 -36.57 -3.02 7.70
C ASP A 508 -36.74 -4.51 8.06
N ASN A 509 -36.38 -5.43 7.16
CA ASN A 509 -36.47 -6.88 7.41
C ASN A 509 -35.16 -7.44 7.99
N ALA A 510 -35.28 -8.38 8.93
CA ALA A 510 -34.17 -9.12 9.52
C ALA A 510 -34.29 -10.62 9.23
N ALA A 511 -33.34 -11.17 8.46
CA ALA A 511 -33.32 -12.59 8.08
C ALA A 511 -32.02 -13.26 8.52
N LEU A 512 -32.09 -14.26 9.39
CA LEU A 512 -30.94 -15.03 9.87
C LEU A 512 -31.19 -16.52 9.66
N GLY A 513 -30.51 -17.12 8.68
CA GLY A 513 -30.64 -18.54 8.32
C GLY A 513 -30.69 -18.77 6.82
N ASN A 514 -30.38 -19.99 6.37
CA ASN A 514 -30.52 -20.34 4.96
C ASN A 514 -32.00 -20.25 4.53
N ASN A 515 -32.27 -19.54 3.43
CA ASN A 515 -33.61 -19.22 2.92
C ASN A 515 -34.56 -18.49 3.89
N ALA A 516 -34.05 -17.87 4.96
CA ALA A 516 -34.88 -17.03 5.82
C ALA A 516 -35.49 -15.87 4.99
N LEU A 517 -36.81 -15.67 5.10
CA LEU A 517 -37.59 -14.68 4.35
C LEU A 517 -37.34 -14.68 2.82
N ARG A 518 -37.05 -15.84 2.24
CA ARG A 518 -36.60 -15.98 0.83
C ARG A 518 -37.48 -15.25 -0.19
N ASN A 519 -38.81 -15.36 -0.07
CA ASN A 519 -39.77 -14.77 -1.00
C ASN A 519 -40.54 -13.57 -0.41
N ASN A 520 -39.85 -12.67 0.30
CA ASN A 520 -40.46 -11.45 0.83
C ASN A 520 -40.49 -10.29 -0.18
N ALA A 521 -41.35 -10.38 -1.20
CA ALA A 521 -41.36 -9.43 -2.32
C ALA A 521 -41.51 -7.95 -1.89
N ALA A 522 -42.45 -7.65 -0.99
CA ALA A 522 -42.77 -6.28 -0.58
C ALA A 522 -42.99 -6.10 0.93
N GLY A 523 -42.95 -7.17 1.72
CA GLY A 523 -43.22 -7.12 3.16
C GLY A 523 -42.18 -6.30 3.92
N ASN A 524 -42.63 -5.48 4.86
CA ASN A 524 -41.77 -4.64 5.69
C ASN A 524 -41.74 -5.17 7.13
N GLN A 525 -40.65 -4.87 7.84
CA GLN A 525 -40.55 -5.10 9.29
C GLN A 525 -40.75 -6.57 9.70
N ASN A 526 -40.35 -7.51 8.84
CA ASN A 526 -40.41 -8.93 9.13
C ASN A 526 -39.11 -9.42 9.78
N VAL A 527 -39.25 -10.33 10.74
CA VAL A 527 -38.14 -11.05 11.37
C VAL A 527 -38.25 -12.53 11.03
N GLY A 528 -37.22 -13.10 10.41
CA GLY A 528 -37.10 -14.53 10.13
C GLY A 528 -35.80 -15.08 10.68
N ILE A 529 -35.85 -15.91 11.71
CA ILE A 529 -34.67 -16.50 12.36
C ILE A 529 -34.79 -18.02 12.36
N GLY A 530 -33.94 -18.68 11.59
CA GLY A 530 -33.95 -20.13 11.37
C GLY A 530 -33.85 -20.48 9.89
N ASN A 531 -33.46 -21.71 9.59
CA ASN A 531 -33.52 -22.21 8.23
C ASN A 531 -34.99 -22.28 7.78
N ASP A 532 -35.27 -21.70 6.61
CA ASP A 532 -36.59 -21.64 5.98
C ASP A 532 -37.64 -20.82 6.77
N ALA A 533 -37.22 -20.08 7.80
CA ALA A 533 -38.11 -19.21 8.57
C ALA A 533 -38.72 -18.12 7.68
N GLY A 534 -40.06 -18.09 7.61
CA GLY A 534 -40.82 -17.13 6.80
C GLY A 534 -40.58 -17.26 5.29
N TRP A 535 -40.21 -18.44 4.76
CA TRP A 535 -39.86 -18.67 3.33
C TRP A 535 -40.81 -17.99 2.32
N ASN A 536 -42.11 -17.88 2.61
CA ASN A 536 -43.14 -17.24 1.77
C ASN A 536 -43.89 -16.08 2.46
N SER A 537 -43.28 -15.44 3.45
CA SER A 537 -43.89 -14.25 4.05
C SER A 537 -43.80 -13.09 3.06
N VAL A 538 -44.94 -12.59 2.58
CA VAL A 538 -45.03 -11.37 1.74
C VAL A 538 -45.69 -10.19 2.45
N GLY A 539 -46.38 -10.43 3.58
CA GLY A 539 -46.98 -9.39 4.41
C GLY A 539 -45.98 -8.73 5.37
N SER A 540 -46.45 -7.88 6.28
CA SER A 540 -45.57 -7.01 7.09
C SER A 540 -45.70 -7.23 8.60
N MET A 541 -44.71 -6.78 9.38
CA MET A 541 -44.72 -6.84 10.85
C MET A 541 -44.81 -8.27 11.40
N ASN A 542 -44.25 -9.26 10.69
CA ASN A 542 -44.33 -10.66 11.10
C ASN A 542 -43.06 -11.14 11.80
N THR A 543 -43.21 -12.11 12.72
CA THR A 543 -42.09 -12.73 13.43
C THR A 543 -42.10 -14.26 13.26
N PHE A 544 -41.08 -14.79 12.60
CA PHE A 544 -40.88 -16.22 12.41
C PHE A 544 -39.56 -16.66 13.06
N VAL A 545 -39.64 -17.50 14.08
CA VAL A 545 -38.45 -17.96 14.83
C VAL A 545 -38.48 -19.48 14.97
N GLY A 546 -37.54 -20.17 14.32
CA GLY A 546 -37.40 -21.62 14.33
C GLY A 546 -37.18 -22.19 12.93
N TYR A 547 -36.71 -23.44 12.86
CA TYR A 547 -36.65 -24.19 11.60
C TYR A 547 -38.05 -24.29 11.00
N ASN A 548 -38.22 -23.84 9.76
CA ASN A 548 -39.48 -23.92 9.04
C ASN A 548 -40.68 -23.31 9.81
N ALA A 549 -40.45 -22.23 10.56
CA ALA A 549 -41.53 -21.42 11.13
C ALA A 549 -42.10 -20.53 10.01
N THR A 550 -43.36 -20.72 9.59
CA THR A 550 -43.88 -20.10 8.36
C THR A 550 -45.34 -19.65 8.47
N PRO A 551 -45.81 -18.77 7.57
CA PRO A 551 -47.24 -18.63 7.32
C PRO A 551 -47.85 -19.93 6.75
N SER A 552 -49.15 -20.17 6.95
CA SER A 552 -49.90 -21.31 6.41
C SER A 552 -51.40 -20.99 6.29
N PRO A 553 -52.09 -21.22 5.16
CA PRO A 553 -51.55 -21.71 3.91
C PRO A 553 -50.62 -20.67 3.26
N ILE A 554 -49.86 -21.10 2.26
CA ILE A 554 -48.94 -20.24 1.52
C ILE A 554 -49.76 -19.34 0.60
N THR A 555 -50.41 -18.27 1.11
CA THR A 555 -51.02 -17.14 0.37
C THR A 555 -51.81 -16.19 1.29
N PRO A 556 -51.76 -14.84 1.12
CA PRO A 556 -50.61 -13.95 1.35
C PRO A 556 -51.01 -12.73 2.25
N ASP A 557 -50.04 -11.90 2.63
CA ASP A 557 -50.20 -10.65 3.39
C ASP A 557 -50.57 -10.75 4.88
N LEU A 558 -50.17 -11.83 5.56
CA LEU A 558 -50.23 -11.83 7.02
C LEU A 558 -49.54 -10.59 7.58
N THR A 559 -50.22 -9.93 8.50
CA THR A 559 -49.77 -8.71 9.14
C THR A 559 -49.88 -8.88 10.64
N ASN A 560 -48.83 -8.48 11.37
CA ASN A 560 -48.76 -8.62 12.82
C ASN A 560 -48.97 -10.08 13.27
N ALA A 561 -48.40 -11.04 12.51
CA ALA A 561 -48.48 -12.46 12.79
C ALA A 561 -47.15 -13.02 13.32
N ALA A 562 -47.19 -13.98 14.23
CA ALA A 562 -46.00 -14.61 14.79
C ALA A 562 -46.10 -16.14 14.83
N ALA A 563 -45.03 -16.82 14.43
CA ALA A 563 -44.85 -18.26 14.62
C ALA A 563 -43.49 -18.53 15.25
N ILE A 564 -43.50 -19.08 16.46
CA ILE A 564 -42.28 -19.33 17.25
C ILE A 564 -42.20 -20.81 17.61
N GLY A 565 -41.11 -21.46 17.21
CA GLY A 565 -40.87 -22.89 17.38
C GLY A 565 -40.63 -23.59 16.04
N ALA A 566 -39.95 -24.74 16.08
CA ALA A 566 -39.71 -25.52 14.86
C ALA A 566 -41.04 -26.01 14.26
N ASN A 567 -41.23 -25.79 12.96
CA ASN A 567 -42.46 -26.09 12.23
C ASN A 567 -43.72 -25.38 12.78
N ALA A 568 -43.57 -24.27 13.52
CA ALA A 568 -44.71 -23.46 13.93
C ALA A 568 -45.35 -22.79 12.70
N LYS A 569 -46.67 -22.81 12.63
CA LYS A 569 -47.43 -22.28 11.49
C LYS A 569 -48.49 -21.30 11.97
N VAL A 570 -48.52 -20.10 11.39
CA VAL A 570 -49.55 -19.07 11.65
C VAL A 570 -50.38 -18.81 10.41
N ASN A 571 -51.69 -18.67 10.57
CA ASN A 571 -52.65 -18.67 9.47
C ASN A 571 -53.47 -17.39 9.31
N SER A 572 -53.36 -16.44 10.23
CA SER A 572 -54.27 -15.30 10.33
C SER A 572 -53.53 -14.04 10.81
N ASN A 573 -54.08 -12.87 10.51
CA ASN A 573 -53.54 -11.59 10.98
C ASN A 573 -53.68 -11.45 12.49
N ASN A 574 -52.81 -10.65 13.12
CA ASN A 574 -52.85 -10.35 14.56
C ASN A 574 -52.81 -11.61 15.46
N LYS A 575 -52.24 -12.71 14.95
CA LYS A 575 -52.21 -14.00 15.62
C LYS A 575 -50.78 -14.41 15.97
N MET A 576 -50.61 -14.98 17.15
CA MET A 576 -49.34 -15.57 17.59
C MET A 576 -49.51 -17.06 17.86
N VAL A 577 -48.65 -17.88 17.26
CA VAL A 577 -48.58 -19.33 17.46
C VAL A 577 -47.26 -19.68 18.13
N LEU A 578 -47.36 -20.32 19.30
CA LEU A 578 -46.23 -20.81 20.09
C LEU A 578 -46.11 -22.33 19.93
N GLY A 579 -45.28 -22.76 18.98
CA GLY A 579 -44.97 -24.16 18.69
C GLY A 579 -45.86 -24.81 17.63
N ASN A 580 -45.94 -26.13 17.65
CA ASN A 580 -46.71 -26.95 16.72
C ASN A 580 -47.58 -27.98 17.46
N SER A 581 -48.29 -28.84 16.72
CA SER A 581 -49.19 -29.88 17.26
C SER A 581 -48.54 -30.84 18.27
N ASN A 582 -47.21 -31.01 18.21
CA ASN A 582 -46.46 -31.89 19.11
C ASN A 582 -46.09 -31.22 20.44
N VAL A 583 -46.37 -29.93 20.64
CA VAL A 583 -46.12 -29.26 21.93
C VAL A 583 -47.06 -29.82 23.00
N THR A 584 -46.46 -30.32 24.09
CA THR A 584 -47.18 -30.92 25.23
C THR A 584 -47.35 -29.97 26.41
N SER A 585 -46.44 -29.00 26.57
CA SER A 585 -46.52 -27.98 27.60
C SER A 585 -45.86 -26.68 27.14
N VAL A 586 -46.46 -25.54 27.51
CA VAL A 586 -45.84 -24.22 27.42
C VAL A 586 -45.57 -23.79 28.86
N GLY A 587 -44.31 -23.86 29.28
CA GLY A 587 -43.92 -23.67 30.68
C GLY A 587 -43.79 -22.20 31.08
N GLY A 588 -44.16 -21.90 32.33
CA GLY A 588 -43.94 -20.60 32.98
C GLY A 588 -44.14 -20.74 34.50
N TYR A 589 -43.45 -19.93 35.29
CA TYR A 589 -43.63 -19.91 36.76
C TYR A 589 -44.82 -19.05 37.21
N ALA A 590 -45.28 -18.14 36.34
CA ALA A 590 -46.43 -17.28 36.56
C ALA A 590 -47.49 -17.50 35.47
N SER A 591 -48.76 -17.27 35.80
CA SER A 591 -49.86 -17.37 34.86
C SER A 591 -49.85 -16.25 33.82
N TRP A 592 -50.51 -16.47 32.67
CA TRP A 592 -50.74 -15.42 31.68
C TRP A 592 -51.71 -14.38 32.26
N THR A 593 -51.29 -13.11 32.30
CA THR A 593 -52.11 -12.01 32.79
C THR A 593 -52.64 -11.16 31.64
N ASN A 594 -53.93 -10.85 31.68
CA ASN A 594 -54.58 -9.93 30.74
C ASN A 594 -54.67 -8.52 31.34
N TYR A 595 -54.50 -7.49 30.52
CA TYR A 595 -54.78 -6.12 30.92
C TYR A 595 -56.28 -5.95 31.21
N SER A 596 -56.63 -5.57 32.45
CA SER A 596 -58.04 -5.48 32.88
C SER A 596 -58.37 -4.22 33.70
N ASP A 597 -57.45 -3.25 33.77
CA ASP A 597 -57.67 -1.98 34.48
C ASP A 597 -58.85 -1.21 33.87
N LYS A 598 -59.69 -0.59 34.72
CA LYS A 598 -60.86 0.19 34.28
C LYS A 598 -60.47 1.31 33.30
N ARG A 599 -59.27 1.88 33.43
CA ARG A 599 -58.76 2.95 32.53
C ARG A 599 -58.51 2.48 31.10
N LEU A 600 -58.44 1.17 30.89
CA LEU A 600 -58.21 0.54 29.59
C LEU A 600 -59.51 0.00 28.97
N LYS A 601 -60.67 0.30 29.57
CA LYS A 601 -61.99 -0.23 29.16
C LYS A 601 -63.03 0.87 29.04
N GLU A 602 -63.93 0.73 28.08
CA GLU A 602 -65.10 1.60 27.86
C GLU A 602 -66.38 0.74 27.70
N ASN A 603 -67.56 1.37 27.67
CA ASN A 603 -68.85 0.71 27.49
C ASN A 603 -69.07 -0.51 28.41
N ILE A 604 -68.77 -0.34 29.71
CA ILE A 604 -68.85 -1.42 30.69
C ILE A 604 -70.32 -1.66 31.07
N HIS A 605 -70.87 -2.81 30.69
CA HIS A 605 -72.22 -3.28 31.05
C HIS A 605 -72.15 -4.47 32.02
N TYR A 606 -72.96 -4.45 33.08
CA TYR A 606 -73.03 -5.51 34.09
C TYR A 606 -74.29 -6.36 33.93
N GLN A 607 -74.46 -7.02 32.78
CA GLN A 607 -75.57 -7.94 32.50
C GLN A 607 -75.09 -9.39 32.39
N LYS A 608 -76.00 -10.33 32.72
CA LYS A 608 -75.76 -11.78 32.69
C LYS A 608 -76.36 -12.39 31.42
N ASP A 609 -75.71 -12.17 30.29
CA ASP A 609 -76.26 -12.62 29.00
C ASP A 609 -76.04 -14.14 28.83
N ALA A 610 -74.83 -14.62 29.11
CA ALA A 610 -74.50 -16.05 29.13
C ALA A 610 -74.43 -16.58 30.58
N GLY A 611 -75.27 -17.57 30.90
CA GLY A 611 -75.42 -18.14 32.25
C GLY A 611 -75.78 -19.63 32.22
N LEU A 612 -76.68 -20.06 33.10
CA LEU A 612 -77.01 -21.49 33.27
C LEU A 612 -77.56 -22.13 31.99
N SER A 613 -78.43 -21.42 31.26
CA SER A 613 -79.03 -21.90 30.01
C SER A 613 -77.98 -22.19 28.92
N PHE A 614 -76.91 -21.40 28.87
CA PHE A 614 -75.81 -21.59 27.93
C PHE A 614 -74.93 -22.78 28.33
N ILE A 615 -74.50 -22.85 29.60
CA ILE A 615 -73.64 -23.93 30.10
C ILE A 615 -74.30 -25.30 29.91
N LEU A 616 -75.61 -25.42 30.14
CA LEU A 616 -76.34 -26.69 29.99
C LEU A 616 -76.45 -27.18 28.53
N LYS A 617 -76.20 -26.32 27.53
CA LYS A 617 -76.19 -26.71 26.11
C LYS A 617 -74.82 -27.17 25.60
N LEU A 618 -73.74 -26.91 26.36
CA LEU A 618 -72.38 -27.24 25.92
C LEU A 618 -72.16 -28.76 25.89
N LYS A 619 -71.44 -29.22 24.86
CA LYS A 619 -71.07 -30.63 24.69
C LYS A 619 -69.57 -30.82 24.85
N THR A 620 -69.18 -31.69 25.78
CA THR A 620 -67.79 -32.12 25.93
C THR A 620 -67.46 -33.26 24.98
N ALA A 621 -66.26 -33.24 24.40
CA ALA A 621 -65.73 -34.26 23.52
C ALA A 621 -64.29 -34.62 23.91
N SER A 622 -63.90 -35.86 23.61
CA SER A 622 -62.51 -36.30 23.59
C SER A 622 -62.03 -36.39 22.14
N TYR A 623 -60.88 -35.83 21.83
CA TYR A 623 -60.34 -35.78 20.47
C TYR A 623 -58.81 -35.88 20.46
N ASN A 624 -58.22 -36.03 19.27
CA ASN A 624 -56.81 -35.84 19.01
C ASN A 624 -56.64 -34.92 17.78
N TYR A 625 -55.51 -34.25 17.67
CA TYR A 625 -55.25 -33.44 16.48
C TYR A 625 -54.83 -34.32 15.30
N ILE A 626 -55.33 -33.97 14.11
CA ILE A 626 -54.99 -34.68 12.88
C ILE A 626 -53.48 -34.60 12.61
N GLU A 627 -52.85 -33.44 12.87
CA GLU A 627 -51.41 -33.22 12.67
C GLU A 627 -50.51 -33.74 13.80
N ASP A 628 -51.05 -34.11 14.96
CA ASP A 628 -50.25 -34.68 16.04
C ASP A 628 -49.87 -36.13 15.68
N GLN A 629 -48.56 -36.39 15.61
CA GLN A 629 -48.02 -37.71 15.28
C GLN A 629 -48.20 -38.70 16.43
N ASN A 630 -48.23 -38.22 17.68
CA ASN A 630 -48.39 -39.05 18.87
C ASN A 630 -49.84 -39.37 19.20
N LYS A 631 -50.79 -38.74 18.48
CA LYS A 631 -52.23 -38.90 18.66
C LYS A 631 -52.66 -38.75 20.13
N LEU A 632 -52.09 -37.76 20.81
CA LEU A 632 -52.36 -37.49 22.21
C LEU A 632 -53.84 -37.17 22.38
N ARG A 633 -54.52 -37.92 23.26
CA ARG A 633 -55.91 -37.66 23.63
C ARG A 633 -55.99 -36.33 24.38
N ARG A 634 -56.95 -35.50 24.00
CA ARG A 634 -57.33 -34.24 24.65
C ARG A 634 -58.83 -34.24 24.89
N ASP A 635 -59.25 -33.49 25.91
CA ASP A 635 -60.66 -33.32 26.25
C ASP A 635 -61.03 -31.84 26.18
N GLY A 636 -62.22 -31.53 25.67
CA GLY A 636 -62.66 -30.14 25.51
C GLY A 636 -64.02 -30.00 24.83
N LEU A 637 -64.24 -28.86 24.20
CA LEU A 637 -65.42 -28.48 23.42
C LEU A 637 -65.05 -28.41 21.93
N ILE A 638 -66.05 -28.62 21.08
CA ILE A 638 -65.94 -28.40 19.63
C ILE A 638 -66.53 -27.02 19.30
N ALA A 639 -65.76 -26.17 18.62
CA ALA A 639 -66.13 -24.77 18.37
C ALA A 639 -67.46 -24.62 17.61
N GLN A 640 -67.74 -25.50 16.64
CA GLN A 640 -68.98 -25.51 15.87
C GLN A 640 -70.20 -25.86 16.74
N ASP A 641 -70.05 -26.76 17.73
CA ASP A 641 -71.12 -27.07 18.68
C ASP A 641 -71.41 -25.87 19.60
N VAL A 642 -70.36 -25.14 20.02
CA VAL A 642 -70.50 -23.90 20.80
C VAL A 642 -71.19 -22.82 19.97
N GLU A 643 -70.78 -22.61 18.72
CA GLU A 643 -71.41 -21.65 17.80
C GLU A 643 -72.90 -21.93 17.63
N LYS A 644 -73.27 -23.21 17.47
CA LYS A 644 -74.67 -23.62 17.38
C LYS A 644 -75.45 -23.26 18.66
N ALA A 645 -74.89 -23.51 19.84
CA ALA A 645 -75.53 -23.16 21.11
C ALA A 645 -75.73 -21.64 21.25
N LEU A 646 -74.75 -20.83 20.82
CA LEU A 646 -74.85 -19.38 20.82
C LEU A 646 -75.96 -18.88 19.88
N LYS A 647 -76.03 -19.42 18.66
CA LYS A 647 -77.09 -19.10 17.68
C LYS A 647 -78.48 -19.45 18.20
N GLU A 648 -78.63 -20.63 18.83
CA GLU A 648 -79.90 -21.08 19.40
C GLU A 648 -80.39 -20.19 20.56
N LEU A 649 -79.46 -19.62 21.34
CA LEU A 649 -79.78 -18.73 22.46
C LEU A 649 -79.76 -17.24 22.08
N ASN A 650 -79.40 -16.92 20.84
CA ASN A 650 -79.19 -15.55 20.37
C ASN A 650 -78.21 -14.76 21.26
N LEU A 651 -77.07 -15.39 21.56
CA LEU A 651 -76.01 -14.82 22.41
C LEU A 651 -74.78 -14.45 21.59
N GLU A 652 -74.19 -13.30 21.90
CA GLU A 652 -72.84 -12.95 21.47
C GLU A 652 -71.85 -13.34 22.58
N PHE A 653 -70.77 -14.04 22.21
CA PHE A 653 -69.81 -14.54 23.19
C PHE A 653 -68.38 -14.49 22.67
N SER A 654 -67.53 -13.72 23.34
CA SER A 654 -66.16 -13.42 22.90
C SER A 654 -65.21 -14.62 22.95
N ALA A 655 -65.58 -15.72 23.61
CA ALA A 655 -64.74 -16.91 23.65
C ALA A 655 -64.65 -17.63 22.30
N LEU A 656 -65.66 -17.48 21.44
CA LEU A 656 -65.66 -18.03 20.09
C LEU A 656 -65.06 -16.99 19.14
N MET A 657 -63.89 -17.32 18.60
CA MET A 657 -63.17 -16.47 17.66
C MET A 657 -63.10 -17.15 16.30
N GLN A 658 -63.14 -16.36 15.25
CA GLN A 658 -62.98 -16.80 13.88
C GLN A 658 -61.72 -16.16 13.31
N ASP A 659 -60.79 -16.98 12.86
CA ASP A 659 -59.60 -16.51 12.16
C ASP A 659 -60.01 -15.91 10.80
N ASP A 660 -59.23 -14.94 10.33
CA ASP A 660 -59.39 -14.35 8.99
C ASP A 660 -58.66 -15.15 7.88
N ASP A 661 -58.40 -16.43 8.15
CA ASP A 661 -57.79 -17.34 7.21
C ASP A 661 -58.80 -17.82 6.14
N PRO A 662 -58.35 -18.35 4.99
CA PRO A 662 -59.24 -18.79 3.92
C PRO A 662 -60.28 -19.84 4.35
N ASP A 663 -59.92 -20.66 5.34
CA ASP A 663 -60.76 -21.73 5.89
C ASP A 663 -61.69 -21.24 7.02
N GLN A 664 -61.57 -19.98 7.45
CA GLN A 664 -62.39 -19.40 8.52
C GLN A 664 -62.36 -20.23 9.81
N THR A 665 -61.16 -20.58 10.24
CA THR A 665 -60.90 -21.49 11.35
C THR A 665 -61.51 -20.93 12.65
N LEU A 666 -62.37 -21.73 13.30
CA LEU A 666 -62.97 -21.38 14.59
C LEU A 666 -62.08 -21.81 15.76
N ASN A 667 -61.90 -20.90 16.71
CA ASN A 667 -61.06 -21.08 17.90
C ASN A 667 -61.87 -20.79 19.17
N LEU A 668 -61.51 -21.46 20.28
CA LEU A 668 -62.12 -21.25 21.58
C LEU A 668 -61.11 -20.77 22.61
N SER A 669 -61.46 -19.72 23.33
CA SER A 669 -60.76 -19.22 24.53
C SER A 669 -61.42 -19.82 25.78
N TYR A 670 -60.82 -20.87 26.35
CA TYR A 670 -61.41 -21.61 27.47
C TYR A 670 -61.50 -20.78 28.75
N GLU A 671 -60.58 -19.84 28.96
CA GLU A 671 -60.56 -18.96 30.12
C GLU A 671 -61.79 -18.03 30.18
N VAL A 672 -62.38 -17.68 29.04
CA VAL A 672 -63.57 -16.81 28.98
C VAL A 672 -64.83 -17.55 29.44
N PHE A 673 -64.87 -18.89 29.37
CA PHE A 673 -66.00 -19.69 29.88
C PHE A 673 -66.17 -19.60 31.40
N VAL A 674 -65.17 -19.10 32.13
CA VAL A 674 -65.30 -18.79 33.56
C VAL A 674 -66.44 -17.78 33.80
N ILE A 675 -66.70 -16.85 32.88
CA ILE A 675 -67.74 -15.84 33.04
C ILE A 675 -69.16 -16.45 33.04
N PRO A 676 -69.58 -17.24 32.03
CA PRO A 676 -70.87 -17.93 32.11
C PRO A 676 -70.99 -18.90 33.28
N LEU A 677 -69.89 -19.52 33.72
CA LEU A 677 -69.89 -20.37 34.92
C LEU A 677 -70.17 -19.56 36.19
N ILE A 678 -69.55 -18.39 36.35
CA ILE A 678 -69.84 -17.46 37.46
C ILE A 678 -71.33 -17.07 37.42
N ASN A 679 -71.85 -16.69 36.26
CA ASN A 679 -73.26 -16.31 36.11
C ASN A 679 -74.20 -17.47 36.43
N ALA A 680 -73.91 -18.67 35.93
CA ALA A 680 -74.69 -19.88 36.19
C ALA A 680 -74.72 -20.24 37.69
N VAL A 681 -73.59 -20.13 38.40
CA VAL A 681 -73.54 -20.36 39.85
C VAL A 681 -74.40 -19.34 40.59
N GLN A 682 -74.33 -18.06 40.20
CA GLN A 682 -75.17 -17.03 40.80
C GLN A 682 -76.66 -17.23 40.51
N GLU A 683 -77.03 -17.71 39.32
CA GLU A 683 -78.41 -18.05 38.96
C GLU A 683 -78.92 -19.26 39.74
N LEU A 684 -78.12 -20.33 39.82
CA LEU A 684 -78.43 -21.52 40.62
C LEU A 684 -78.63 -21.16 42.08
N GLN A 685 -77.78 -20.29 42.64
CA GLN A 685 -77.93 -19.79 44.01
C GLN A 685 -79.28 -19.08 44.21
N GLY A 686 -79.69 -18.21 43.26
CA GLY A 686 -80.99 -17.56 43.31
C GLY A 686 -82.18 -18.54 43.21
N GLN A 687 -82.05 -19.59 42.39
CA GLN A 687 -83.05 -20.65 42.32
C GLN A 687 -83.14 -21.43 43.63
N ILE A 688 -82.01 -21.74 44.27
CA ILE A 688 -81.95 -22.41 45.58
C ILE A 688 -82.63 -21.56 46.65
N GLU A 689 -82.35 -20.25 46.70
CA GLU A 689 -83.01 -19.33 47.63
C GLU A 689 -84.52 -19.28 47.43
N THR A 690 -84.97 -19.28 46.17
CA THR A 690 -86.39 -19.34 45.83
C THR A 690 -87.03 -20.65 46.30
N LEU A 691 -86.37 -21.79 46.04
CA LEU A 691 -86.80 -23.11 46.46
C LEU A 691 -86.90 -23.22 47.99
N HIS A 692 -85.91 -22.70 48.73
CA HIS A 692 -85.97 -22.65 50.19
C HIS A 692 -87.17 -21.84 50.69
N GLY A 693 -87.43 -20.66 50.12
CA GLY A 693 -88.61 -19.87 50.47
C GLY A 693 -89.94 -20.58 50.18
N VAL A 694 -90.02 -21.35 49.08
CA VAL A 694 -91.21 -22.18 48.79
C VAL A 694 -91.37 -23.28 49.84
N VAL A 695 -90.28 -23.95 50.23
CA VAL A 695 -90.30 -24.99 51.27
C VAL A 695 -90.76 -24.41 52.61
N GLU A 696 -90.22 -23.26 53.03
CA GLU A 696 -90.65 -22.59 54.27
C GLU A 696 -92.15 -22.23 54.25
N ASN A 697 -92.65 -21.71 53.13
CA ASN A 697 -94.08 -21.42 52.98
C ASN A 697 -94.96 -22.67 53.02
N GLN A 698 -94.49 -23.78 52.41
CA GLN A 698 -95.19 -25.07 52.46
C GLN A 698 -95.21 -25.64 53.88
N GLU A 699 -94.12 -25.54 54.63
CA GLU A 699 -94.05 -25.95 56.03
C GLU A 699 -95.01 -25.14 56.90
N ALA A 700 -95.09 -23.82 56.69
CA ALA A 700 -96.05 -22.95 57.39
C ALA A 700 -97.51 -23.30 57.05
N ALA A 701 -97.81 -23.59 55.77
CA ALA A 701 -99.14 -24.01 55.34
C ALA A 701 -99.55 -25.36 55.95
N LEU A 702 -98.63 -26.34 55.97
CA LEU A 702 -98.84 -27.63 56.62
C LEU A 702 -99.11 -27.46 58.11
N HIS A 703 -98.32 -26.63 58.81
CA HIS A 703 -98.54 -26.33 60.22
C HIS A 703 -99.95 -25.76 60.49
N ASN A 704 -100.40 -24.82 59.65
CA ASN A 704 -101.75 -24.27 59.73
C ASN A 704 -102.84 -25.31 59.46
N MET A 705 -102.62 -26.22 58.50
CA MET A 705 -103.55 -27.30 58.19
C MET A 705 -103.65 -28.31 59.35
N THR A 706 -102.52 -28.65 59.99
CA THR A 706 -102.49 -29.48 61.20
C THR A 706 -103.30 -28.85 62.33
N LYS A 707 -103.13 -27.54 62.55
CA LYS A 707 -103.91 -26.79 63.55
C LYS A 707 -105.41 -26.80 63.25
N LEU A 708 -105.80 -26.64 61.98
CA LEU A 708 -107.21 -26.71 61.56
C LEU A 708 -107.79 -28.12 61.76
N ILE A 709 -107.01 -29.17 61.50
CA ILE A 709 -107.40 -30.56 61.76
C ILE A 709 -107.58 -30.81 63.26
N GLU A 710 -106.69 -30.30 64.11
CA GLU A 710 -106.87 -30.36 65.57
C GLU A 710 -108.15 -29.64 66.02
N GLU A 711 -108.42 -28.44 65.49
CA GLU A 711 -109.65 -27.69 65.79
C GLU A 711 -110.92 -28.41 65.32
N LEU A 712 -110.90 -29.01 64.12
CA LEU A 712 -112.00 -29.80 63.59
C LEU A 712 -112.19 -31.11 64.37
N SER A 713 -111.11 -31.79 64.74
CA SER A 713 -111.14 -32.98 65.60
C SER A 713 -111.75 -32.64 66.96
N GLY A 714 -111.37 -31.50 67.55
CA GLY A 714 -111.98 -30.99 68.78
C GLY A 714 -113.47 -30.69 68.63
N LYS A 715 -113.91 -30.13 67.48
CA LYS A 715 -115.34 -29.91 67.19
C LYS A 715 -116.12 -31.21 66.97
N VAL A 716 -115.54 -32.19 66.29
CA VAL A 716 -116.14 -33.53 66.10
C VAL A 716 -116.27 -34.24 67.45
N GLY A 717 -115.28 -34.14 68.34
CA GLY A 717 -115.37 -34.63 69.71
C GLY A 717 -116.56 -34.04 70.46
N LYS A 718 -116.76 -32.71 70.37
CA LYS A 718 -117.93 -32.04 70.98
C LYS A 718 -119.28 -32.43 70.38
N LEU A 719 -119.34 -32.70 69.06
CA LEU A 719 -120.56 -33.19 68.39
C LEU A 719 -120.88 -34.65 68.75
N GLN A 720 -119.86 -35.47 69.02
CA GLN A 720 -120.07 -36.83 69.54
C GLN A 720 -120.57 -36.83 70.98
N GLU A 721 -120.19 -35.83 71.79
CA GLU A 721 -120.76 -35.62 73.12
C GLU A 721 -122.21 -35.13 73.07
N SER A 722 -122.56 -34.17 72.20
CA SER A 722 -123.96 -33.71 72.07
C SER A 722 -124.91 -34.79 71.52
N SER A 723 -124.42 -35.70 70.68
CA SER A 723 -125.15 -36.88 70.18
C SER A 723 -125.48 -37.90 71.28
N LYS A 724 -124.65 -37.97 72.35
CA LYS A 724 -124.96 -38.80 73.53
C LYS A 724 -126.05 -38.15 74.39
N ASP A 725 -126.07 -36.83 74.50
CA ASP A 725 -127.11 -36.09 75.24
C ASP A 725 -128.47 -36.13 74.54
N ASP A 726 -128.52 -36.07 73.20
CA ASP A 726 -129.77 -36.22 72.44
C ASP A 726 -130.37 -37.64 72.55
N LYS A 727 -129.53 -38.68 72.69
CA LYS A 727 -129.98 -40.04 73.00
C LYS A 727 -130.49 -40.20 74.43
N GLN A 728 -130.03 -39.39 75.39
CA GLN A 728 -130.60 -39.37 76.74
C GLN A 728 -131.94 -38.60 76.78
N ASN A 729 -132.08 -37.51 76.02
CA ASN A 729 -133.34 -36.75 75.96
C ASN A 729 -134.45 -37.45 75.16
N SER A 730 -134.13 -38.28 74.15
CA SER A 730 -135.14 -39.07 73.44
C SER A 730 -135.65 -40.29 74.23
N MET A 731 -134.94 -40.73 75.27
CA MET A 731 -135.40 -41.79 76.19
C MET A 731 -136.25 -41.26 77.35
N HIS A 732 -136.27 -39.94 77.61
CA HIS A 732 -137.11 -39.34 78.66
C HIS A 732 -138.48 -38.84 78.17
N SER A 733 -138.69 -38.68 76.86
CA SER A 733 -139.99 -38.25 76.29
C SER A 733 -140.96 -39.40 76.00
N ASN A 734 -140.47 -40.63 75.84
CA ASN A 734 -141.31 -41.82 75.56
C ASN A 734 -141.77 -42.59 76.81
N ALA A 735 -141.48 -42.11 78.03
CA ALA A 735 -141.86 -42.74 79.30
C ALA A 735 -142.99 -42.01 80.05
N THR A 736 -143.57 -40.95 79.49
CA THR A 736 -144.56 -40.08 80.20
C THR A 736 -145.90 -39.92 79.48
N MET A 737 -146.19 -40.73 78.45
CA MET A 737 -147.51 -40.80 77.79
C MET A 737 -148.13 -42.21 77.86
N GLN A 738 -148.03 -42.87 79.02
CA GLN A 738 -148.74 -44.13 79.31
C GLN A 738 -149.27 -44.22 80.75
N ASN A 739 -149.49 -43.08 81.41
CA ASN A 739 -150.14 -42.99 82.72
C ASN A 739 -150.94 -41.67 82.80
N GLN A 740 -152.07 -41.61 82.11
CA GLN A 740 -153.20 -40.71 82.41
C GLN A 740 -154.43 -41.17 81.63
N SER A 741 -154.91 -42.36 81.98
CA SER A 741 -156.31 -42.74 81.91
C SER A 741 -156.66 -43.27 83.30
N GLU A 742 -157.58 -42.58 83.98
CA GLU A 742 -158.13 -42.77 85.34
C GLU A 742 -157.70 -41.70 86.37
N ASN A 743 -158.69 -40.83 86.64
CA ASN A 743 -158.82 -39.66 87.52
C ASN A 743 -158.29 -38.31 87.03
#